data_AF-A0A6J1MNM4-F1
#
_entry.id   AF-A0A6J1MNM4-F1
#
_cell.length_a   1.000
_cell.length_b   1.000
_cell.length_c   1.000
_cell.angle_alpha   90.00
_cell.angle_beta   90.00
_cell.angle_gamma   90.00
#
_symmetry.space_group_name_H-M   'P 1'
#
loop_
_entity.id
_entity.type
_entity.pdbx_description
1 polymer ?
#
loop_
_entity_poly.entity_id
_entity_poly.type
_entity_poly.pdbx_seq_one_letter_code
_entity_poly.pdbx_strand_id
1 'polypeptide(L)'
;MKTNDESQSLSIYHILKDDESIESNACLIIDESYERLLYDVGIQYHETTPEIKHVQVNRPKCLDNLLVKPYSEDIQLKESFKTIIPKDNQENLKYGSKKENKRRMDWNEYHRLNVIHDFLEELDSDYPSICTVGVIGTSLEDRELKILKVSNSNANNPAVWMDAGIHAREWIAPAVATYVANHIVRNFTNLPSSITNKDWYFHPVVNPDGYEHSHTGDRMWRKNRARHKGVCVGVDLNRNFSYSWGGKESSGNPSNTFYRGPEPFSEPESRAIRDFILNSEIPFKVYITLHSYGQVILFPYASKDEPCPDYVRLLEGATVMSKAIHDTNGNTYKVGVSRDVMYGAAGTSNDWSYGVAGIPYCYLIELRSKKHKFMLPKDEIEETGNEILNCVKALMEFIDGKERVSIADNSINIWKEESSTMDVMVEGPRSAQVAGMLHERDIPYSIAIGDVDPMIAREQGNSFKKQKNCKMDWKGYYRLDVIYSFMDDLAASYPYLCTVCVIGHSAEGREIKMLKISNGSSDNEGVWIDGSIHPREWISTAVVTYLADHLVRNYHQLPESVTNKDWYILPVLNPDGYEYTHTHDRMWRKNRARYGECVGVDLNRNFSYGWGEKGEEGSSEDPGNIFFRGPEPFSEPETAAVKRVILESATNFKVFLSLHSYGEVIIFPWGYTSDPCPDYVTLLEGGTCIAKAIYDTSKRTYKVGSTKDLMYYAAGTSTDWSYAVASIPYSYMIELRGKEHRFLLPKEDIVSTATEVVNGVLRLMDYVDGKYPETQSCVCPK
;
A
#
# COMPACT_ATOMS: atom_id res chain seq x y z
N MET A 1 40.94 -45.78 20.20
CA MET A 1 39.54 -45.78 19.77
C MET A 1 39.15 -44.33 19.45
N LYS A 2 39.07 -44.03 18.16
CA LYS A 2 38.49 -42.82 17.50
C LYS A 2 37.09 -43.25 16.96
N THR A 3 36.14 -42.41 16.56
CA THR A 3 36.12 -41.52 15.36
C THR A 3 34.82 -40.68 15.25
N ASN A 4 34.84 -39.73 14.31
CA ASN A 4 33.88 -38.71 13.80
C ASN A 4 32.55 -39.18 13.11
N ASP A 5 31.71 -38.18 12.75
CA ASP A 5 31.12 -37.85 11.40
C ASP A 5 29.58 -37.83 11.12
N GLU A 6 29.16 -36.66 10.57
CA GLU A 6 28.31 -36.28 9.40
C GLU A 6 26.94 -36.87 8.96
N SER A 7 26.10 -35.93 8.42
CA SER A 7 25.09 -36.01 7.32
C SER A 7 23.74 -36.73 7.60
N GLN A 8 22.57 -36.48 6.95
CA GLN A 8 22.17 -35.94 5.64
C GLN A 8 20.62 -35.75 5.65
N SER A 9 20.03 -34.78 4.90
CA SER A 9 18.58 -34.72 4.63
C SER A 9 18.29 -34.83 3.13
N LEU A 10 17.54 -35.86 2.72
CA LEU A 10 17.16 -36.17 1.34
C LEU A 10 15.94 -35.38 0.85
N SER A 11 16.03 -34.84 -0.37
CA SER A 11 14.93 -34.41 -1.23
C SER A 11 14.57 -35.50 -2.24
N ILE A 12 13.29 -35.83 -2.39
CA ILE A 12 12.79 -36.79 -3.39
C ILE A 12 12.23 -36.03 -4.60
N TYR A 13 12.85 -36.24 -5.77
CA TYR A 13 12.33 -35.92 -7.09
C TYR A 13 11.39 -37.04 -7.57
N HIS A 14 10.28 -36.69 -8.23
CA HIS A 14 9.57 -37.62 -9.11
C HIS A 14 9.51 -37.05 -10.53
N ILE A 15 10.08 -37.84 -11.43
CA ILE A 15 10.14 -37.67 -12.88
C ILE A 15 8.81 -38.14 -13.48
N LEU A 16 8.19 -37.32 -14.33
CA LEU A 16 7.36 -37.80 -15.42
C LEU A 16 7.97 -37.29 -16.73
N LYS A 17 8.32 -38.26 -17.58
CA LYS A 17 8.83 -38.08 -18.94
C LYS A 17 7.67 -37.95 -19.91
N ASP A 18 7.90 -37.09 -20.90
CA ASP A 18 7.51 -37.14 -22.31
C ASP A 18 6.01 -37.30 -22.64
N ASP A 19 5.41 -36.21 -23.11
CA ASP A 19 4.66 -36.27 -24.37
C ASP A 19 4.86 -34.95 -25.15
N GLU A 20 5.45 -35.06 -26.33
CA GLU A 20 5.57 -34.00 -27.32
C GLU A 20 4.18 -33.74 -27.92
N SER A 21 3.60 -32.57 -27.67
CA SER A 21 2.93 -31.75 -28.69
C SER A 21 2.24 -30.54 -28.05
N ILE A 22 2.26 -29.43 -28.79
CA ILE A 22 1.71 -28.09 -28.53
C ILE A 22 2.80 -27.06 -28.19
N GLU A 23 3.61 -26.78 -29.22
CA GLU A 23 4.18 -25.46 -29.44
C GLU A 23 3.10 -24.46 -29.88
N SER A 24 3.36 -23.18 -29.62
CA SER A 24 2.65 -21.96 -30.05
C SER A 24 1.33 -21.63 -29.34
N ASN A 25 1.42 -20.74 -28.34
CA ASN A 25 0.47 -19.63 -28.06
C ASN A 25 0.68 -18.92 -26.69
N ALA A 26 1.75 -19.20 -25.94
CA ALA A 26 1.95 -18.58 -24.63
C ALA A 26 2.70 -17.23 -24.62
N CYS A 27 3.04 -16.64 -25.77
CA CYS A 27 3.91 -15.44 -25.82
C CYS A 27 3.23 -14.13 -26.28
N LEU A 28 1.89 -14.05 -26.34
CA LEU A 28 1.21 -12.85 -26.87
C LEU A 28 0.04 -12.32 -26.01
N ILE A 29 -0.13 -12.77 -24.77
CA ILE A 29 -1.27 -12.34 -23.92
C ILE A 29 -0.86 -11.32 -22.83
N ILE A 30 0.44 -11.11 -22.63
CA ILE A 30 0.94 -10.20 -21.56
C ILE A 30 0.99 -8.73 -22.03
N ASP A 31 0.95 -8.48 -23.34
CA ASP A 31 1.18 -7.15 -23.92
C ASP A 31 -0.06 -6.22 -23.79
N GLU A 32 -1.26 -6.71 -24.15
CA GLU A 32 -2.49 -5.89 -24.16
C GLU A 32 -3.02 -5.51 -22.76
N SER A 33 -2.68 -6.29 -21.73
CA SER A 33 -3.13 -6.02 -20.36
C SER A 33 -2.23 -5.01 -19.64
N TYR A 34 -0.99 -4.84 -20.12
CA TYR A 34 0.01 -3.92 -19.61
C TYR A 34 -0.20 -2.49 -20.18
N GLU A 35 -0.44 -2.36 -21.49
CA GLU A 35 -0.78 -1.06 -22.10
C GLU A 35 -2.10 -0.47 -21.56
N ARG A 36 -3.08 -1.32 -21.25
CA ARG A 36 -4.34 -0.88 -20.61
C ARG A 36 -4.17 -0.44 -19.16
N LEU A 37 -3.22 -1.01 -18.42
CA LEU A 37 -2.91 -0.56 -17.06
C LEU A 37 -2.41 0.89 -17.09
N LEU A 38 -1.53 1.23 -18.04
CA LEU A 38 -0.98 2.58 -18.26
C LEU A 38 -2.05 3.57 -18.78
N TYR A 39 -2.98 3.10 -19.59
CA TYR A 39 -4.12 3.90 -20.08
C TYR A 39 -5.13 4.22 -18.96
N ASP A 40 -5.43 3.25 -18.09
CA ASP A 40 -6.42 3.41 -17.00
C ASP A 40 -5.89 4.24 -15.81
N VAL A 41 -4.57 4.47 -15.70
CA VAL A 41 -3.98 5.42 -14.73
C VAL A 41 -3.80 6.86 -15.23
N GLY A 42 -4.14 7.19 -16.48
CA GLY A 42 -4.31 8.58 -16.93
C GLY A 42 -3.30 9.15 -17.94
N ILE A 43 -2.46 8.33 -18.57
CA ILE A 43 -1.58 8.81 -19.66
C ILE A 43 -2.40 8.82 -20.97
N GLN A 44 -2.76 10.02 -21.46
CA GLN A 44 -3.62 10.16 -22.63
C GLN A 44 -2.88 9.85 -23.94
N TYR A 45 -3.34 8.81 -24.65
CA TYR A 45 -3.17 8.71 -26.09
C TYR A 45 -4.24 9.53 -26.82
N HIS A 46 -3.84 10.48 -27.65
CA HIS A 46 -4.71 11.08 -28.64
C HIS A 46 -4.37 10.52 -30.01
N GLU A 47 -5.18 9.58 -30.51
CA GLU A 47 -5.27 9.36 -31.95
C GLU A 47 -6.70 9.12 -32.46
N THR A 48 -6.84 9.57 -33.70
CA THR A 48 -8.02 9.96 -34.46
C THR A 48 -8.79 8.79 -35.09
N THR A 49 -10.13 8.87 -35.08
CA THR A 49 -11.06 8.13 -35.97
C THR A 49 -10.76 8.35 -37.46
N PRO A 50 -11.08 7.45 -38.43
CA PRO A 50 -12.42 6.84 -38.67
C PRO A 50 -12.40 5.32 -39.06
N GLU A 51 -13.46 4.52 -38.91
CA GLU A 51 -14.58 4.37 -39.84
C GLU A 51 -15.64 3.37 -39.31
N ILE A 52 -16.87 3.52 -39.79
CA ILE A 52 -18.08 2.74 -39.48
C ILE A 52 -18.07 1.38 -40.19
N LYS A 53 -18.41 0.29 -39.47
CA LYS A 53 -19.09 -0.88 -40.06
C LYS A 53 -20.27 -1.35 -39.20
N HIS A 54 -21.43 -1.39 -39.85
CA HIS A 54 -22.69 -1.94 -39.37
C HIS A 54 -22.59 -3.47 -39.25
N VAL A 55 -22.93 -4.04 -38.09
CA VAL A 55 -23.19 -5.48 -37.94
C VAL A 55 -24.51 -5.68 -37.19
N GLN A 56 -25.51 -6.22 -37.89
CA GLN A 56 -26.74 -6.74 -37.31
C GLN A 56 -26.42 -8.03 -36.53
N VAL A 57 -26.88 -8.12 -35.28
CA VAL A 57 -26.87 -9.38 -34.52
C VAL A 57 -28.31 -9.81 -34.23
N ASN A 58 -28.63 -11.02 -34.70
CA ASN A 58 -29.91 -11.69 -34.47
C ASN A 58 -30.11 -12.04 -32.98
N ARG A 59 -31.31 -11.80 -32.47
CA ARG A 59 -31.78 -12.26 -31.15
C ARG A 59 -31.75 -13.80 -31.04
N PRO A 60 -31.14 -14.38 -29.99
CA PRO A 60 -31.41 -15.75 -29.60
C PRO A 60 -32.76 -15.86 -28.87
N LYS A 61 -33.59 -16.81 -29.31
CA LYS A 61 -34.84 -17.22 -28.68
C LYS A 61 -34.57 -18.08 -27.44
N CYS A 62 -34.52 -17.45 -26.27
CA CYS A 62 -34.75 -18.11 -24.98
C CYS A 62 -35.25 -17.08 -23.95
N LEU A 63 -36.39 -16.46 -24.26
CA LEU A 63 -37.07 -15.53 -23.37
C LEU A 63 -38.59 -15.70 -23.56
N ASP A 64 -39.05 -16.93 -23.30
CA ASP A 64 -40.47 -17.26 -23.19
C ASP A 64 -40.60 -18.34 -22.11
N ASN A 65 -40.73 -17.88 -20.85
CA ASN A 65 -41.53 -18.48 -19.77
C ASN A 65 -41.01 -17.99 -18.41
N LEU A 66 -41.52 -16.84 -17.97
CA LEU A 66 -41.78 -16.52 -16.56
C LEU A 66 -42.81 -15.38 -16.54
N LEU A 67 -44.05 -15.77 -16.85
CA LEU A 67 -45.23 -14.94 -16.63
C LEU A 67 -45.41 -14.77 -15.11
N VAL A 68 -45.05 -13.61 -14.59
CA VAL A 68 -45.46 -13.14 -13.27
C VAL A 68 -46.96 -12.88 -13.34
N LYS A 69 -47.75 -13.68 -12.60
CA LYS A 69 -49.16 -13.38 -12.33
C LYS A 69 -49.22 -12.15 -11.41
N PRO A 70 -50.01 -11.11 -11.74
CA PRO A 70 -50.28 -10.03 -10.80
C PRO A 70 -51.31 -10.52 -9.78
N TYR A 71 -50.97 -10.47 -8.50
CA TYR A 71 -51.95 -10.55 -7.42
C TYR A 71 -52.26 -9.12 -6.99
N SER A 72 -53.48 -8.69 -7.28
CA SER A 72 -54.08 -7.43 -6.84
C SER A 72 -54.89 -7.71 -5.57
N GLU A 73 -54.55 -7.07 -4.46
CA GLU A 73 -55.53 -6.71 -3.45
C GLU A 73 -55.34 -5.23 -3.10
N ASP A 74 -56.38 -4.46 -3.41
CA ASP A 74 -56.56 -3.09 -2.97
C ASP A 74 -56.66 -3.04 -1.44
N ILE A 75 -55.77 -2.29 -0.79
CA ILE A 75 -56.04 -1.72 0.53
C ILE A 75 -55.73 -0.23 0.45
N GLN A 76 -56.79 0.58 0.43
CA GLN A 76 -56.73 2.01 0.70
C GLN A 76 -56.23 2.23 2.13
N LEU A 77 -55.10 2.91 2.29
CA LEU A 77 -54.72 3.54 3.55
C LEU A 77 -54.50 5.03 3.31
N LYS A 78 -55.59 5.79 3.52
CA LYS A 78 -55.53 7.20 3.85
C LYS A 78 -55.16 7.34 5.32
N GLU A 79 -54.29 8.32 5.60
CA GLU A 79 -54.16 9.09 6.85
C GLU A 79 -54.39 8.35 8.19
N SER A 80 -53.33 8.20 9.00
CA SER A 80 -53.21 8.87 10.32
C SER A 80 -52.16 8.21 11.22
N PHE A 81 -51.07 8.93 11.48
CA PHE A 81 -50.24 8.72 12.68
C PHE A 81 -51.01 9.27 13.89
N LYS A 82 -51.81 8.45 14.57
CA LYS A 82 -52.27 8.69 15.96
C LYS A 82 -52.61 7.36 16.65
N THR A 83 -51.74 6.97 17.58
CA THR A 83 -52.02 6.31 18.87
C THR A 83 -53.04 5.15 18.92
N ILE A 84 -52.56 3.92 19.18
CA ILE A 84 -53.35 2.87 19.83
C ILE A 84 -52.52 2.24 20.95
N ILE A 85 -52.83 2.60 22.19
CA ILE A 85 -52.47 1.85 23.40
C ILE A 85 -53.72 1.02 23.75
N PRO A 86 -53.66 -0.32 23.83
CA PRO A 86 -54.72 -1.07 24.49
C PRO A 86 -54.56 -0.91 26.00
N LYS A 87 -55.57 -0.31 26.63
CA LYS A 87 -55.80 -0.46 28.07
C LYS A 87 -56.35 -1.86 28.35
N ASP A 88 -56.02 -2.35 29.54
CA ASP A 88 -56.51 -3.55 30.22
C ASP A 88 -55.68 -4.84 30.04
N ASN A 89 -54.72 -4.99 30.95
CA ASN A 89 -54.63 -6.18 31.82
C ASN A 89 -53.75 -5.84 33.04
N GLN A 90 -54.34 -5.13 34.00
CA GLN A 90 -53.89 -5.20 35.39
C GLN A 90 -54.41 -6.52 35.97
N GLU A 91 -53.55 -7.51 36.14
CA GLU A 91 -53.39 -8.27 37.38
C GLU A 91 -52.38 -9.41 37.20
N ASN A 92 -51.53 -9.57 38.21
CA ASN A 92 -50.62 -10.68 38.49
C ASN A 92 -49.30 -10.70 37.71
N LEU A 93 -48.28 -10.05 38.29
CA LEU A 93 -46.98 -10.65 38.57
C LEU A 93 -46.30 -9.86 39.70
N LYS A 94 -46.64 -10.21 40.95
CA LYS A 94 -45.84 -9.84 42.13
C LYS A 94 -44.56 -10.69 42.12
N TYR A 95 -43.43 -10.09 41.75
CA TYR A 95 -42.12 -10.54 42.23
C TYR A 95 -41.46 -9.40 43.01
N GLY A 96 -41.00 -9.73 44.22
CA GLY A 96 -40.75 -8.81 45.31
C GLY A 96 -39.73 -7.71 45.03
N SER A 97 -40.10 -6.49 45.41
CA SER A 97 -39.22 -5.33 45.46
C SER A 97 -38.15 -5.51 46.54
N LYS A 98 -36.94 -5.91 46.15
CA LYS A 98 -35.75 -5.35 46.77
C LYS A 98 -35.38 -4.09 45.98
N LYS A 99 -35.19 -2.97 46.67
CA LYS A 99 -34.62 -1.75 46.09
C LYS A 99 -33.21 -2.06 45.58
N GLU A 100 -33.09 -2.54 44.34
CA GLU A 100 -31.83 -2.49 43.62
C GLU A 100 -31.59 -1.03 43.25
N ASN A 101 -30.41 -0.50 43.60
CA ASN A 101 -29.92 0.74 43.01
C ASN A 101 -30.06 0.60 41.49
N LYS A 102 -30.91 1.42 40.84
CA LYS A 102 -30.97 1.49 39.37
C LYS A 102 -29.55 1.77 38.88
N ARG A 103 -28.89 0.75 38.32
CA ARG A 103 -27.57 0.92 37.70
C ARG A 103 -27.78 1.77 36.46
N ARG A 104 -27.10 2.92 36.42
CA ARG A 104 -27.09 3.81 35.26
C ARG A 104 -26.13 3.25 34.23
N MET A 105 -26.42 3.48 32.95
CA MET A 105 -25.50 3.12 31.88
C MET A 105 -24.15 3.82 32.06
N ASP A 106 -23.10 3.04 31.92
CA ASP A 106 -21.71 3.48 31.83
C ASP A 106 -20.97 2.57 30.84
N TRP A 107 -19.67 2.79 30.63
CA TRP A 107 -18.83 1.95 29.77
C TRP A 107 -17.75 1.22 30.58
N ASN A 108 -18.00 1.01 31.88
CA ASN A 108 -17.10 0.30 32.80
C ASN A 108 -17.50 -1.17 33.02
N GLU A 109 -18.66 -1.58 32.51
CA GLU A 109 -19.14 -2.97 32.48
C GLU A 109 -20.03 -3.23 31.25
N TYR A 110 -20.23 -4.51 30.91
CA TYR A 110 -21.21 -4.90 29.89
C TYR A 110 -22.60 -4.92 30.52
N HIS A 111 -23.47 -4.03 30.04
CA HIS A 111 -24.79 -3.81 30.62
C HIS A 111 -25.85 -4.77 30.05
N ARG A 112 -26.80 -5.14 30.91
CA ARG A 112 -27.99 -5.92 30.51
C ARG A 112 -28.99 -5.06 29.74
N LEU A 113 -29.91 -5.71 29.04
CA LEU A 113 -30.87 -5.07 28.14
C LEU A 113 -31.70 -3.99 28.84
N ASN A 114 -32.13 -4.22 30.08
CA ASN A 114 -32.93 -3.26 30.83
C ASN A 114 -32.17 -1.95 31.09
N VAL A 115 -30.86 -2.01 31.37
CA VAL A 115 -30.03 -0.82 31.56
C VAL A 115 -29.84 -0.07 30.23
N ILE A 116 -29.67 -0.81 29.12
CA ILE A 116 -29.60 -0.22 27.78
C ILE A 116 -30.92 0.47 27.43
N HIS A 117 -32.07 -0.15 27.69
CA HIS A 117 -33.40 0.43 27.45
C HIS A 117 -33.65 1.67 28.30
N ASP A 118 -33.38 1.61 29.61
CA ASP A 118 -33.48 2.76 30.52
C ASP A 118 -32.58 3.92 30.05
N PHE A 119 -31.41 3.63 29.48
CA PHE A 119 -30.52 4.63 28.90
C PHE A 119 -31.07 5.30 27.63
N LEU A 120 -31.70 4.54 26.73
CA LEU A 120 -32.33 5.15 25.56
C LEU A 120 -33.48 6.08 25.98
N GLU A 121 -34.28 5.66 26.97
CA GLU A 121 -35.35 6.49 27.53
C GLU A 121 -34.80 7.72 28.28
N GLU A 122 -33.66 7.60 28.97
CA GLU A 122 -32.95 8.74 29.57
C GLU A 122 -32.56 9.76 28.48
N LEU A 123 -31.99 9.32 27.36
CA LEU A 123 -31.59 10.23 26.28
C LEU A 123 -32.79 10.95 25.63
N ASP A 124 -33.90 10.26 25.42
CA ASP A 124 -35.15 10.86 24.90
C ASP A 124 -35.71 11.91 25.89
N SER A 125 -35.77 11.55 27.17
CA SER A 125 -36.27 12.45 28.22
C SER A 125 -35.37 13.68 28.44
N ASP A 126 -34.05 13.51 28.39
CA ASP A 126 -33.09 14.58 28.65
C ASP A 126 -32.87 15.48 27.41
N TYR A 127 -33.04 14.96 26.19
CA TYR A 127 -32.80 15.67 24.93
C TYR A 127 -33.98 15.58 23.93
N PRO A 128 -35.23 15.91 24.34
CA PRO A 128 -36.43 15.67 23.53
C PRO A 128 -36.51 16.54 22.26
N SER A 129 -35.67 17.58 22.14
CA SER A 129 -35.60 18.42 20.94
C SER A 129 -34.80 17.78 19.79
N ILE A 130 -33.98 16.77 20.08
CA ILE A 130 -33.10 16.13 19.09
C ILE A 130 -33.18 14.61 19.12
N CYS A 131 -33.75 13.99 20.16
CA CYS A 131 -33.84 12.54 20.31
C CYS A 131 -35.29 12.07 20.47
N THR A 132 -35.57 10.85 20.01
CA THR A 132 -36.85 10.16 20.26
C THR A 132 -36.64 8.65 20.25
N VAL A 133 -37.18 7.93 21.24
CA VAL A 133 -37.19 6.46 21.25
C VAL A 133 -38.42 5.92 20.51
N GLY A 134 -38.20 4.88 19.71
CA GLY A 134 -39.25 4.15 19.00
C GLY A 134 -39.14 2.65 19.21
N VAL A 135 -40.25 1.93 19.03
CA VAL A 135 -40.28 0.46 19.03
C VAL A 135 -40.66 0.00 17.63
N ILE A 136 -39.80 -0.83 17.00
CA ILE A 136 -39.99 -1.30 15.63
C ILE A 136 -40.59 -2.71 15.56
N GLY A 137 -40.73 -3.38 16.70
CA GLY A 137 -41.30 -4.72 16.82
C GLY A 137 -41.04 -5.33 18.18
N THR A 138 -41.36 -6.61 18.31
CA THR A 138 -41.19 -7.39 19.54
C THR A 138 -40.50 -8.72 19.19
N SER A 139 -39.60 -9.18 20.06
CA SER A 139 -38.91 -10.46 19.95
C SER A 139 -39.80 -11.66 20.30
N LEU A 140 -39.23 -12.87 20.30
CA LEU A 140 -39.94 -14.12 20.57
C LEU A 140 -40.29 -14.32 22.05
N GLU A 141 -39.53 -13.70 22.96
CA GLU A 141 -39.76 -13.70 24.40
C GLU A 141 -40.37 -12.36 24.86
N ASP A 142 -41.16 -11.70 23.99
CA ASP A 142 -41.93 -10.48 24.27
C ASP A 142 -41.10 -9.26 24.69
N ARG A 143 -39.85 -9.13 24.19
CA ARG A 143 -39.01 -7.95 24.44
C ARG A 143 -39.11 -6.95 23.29
N GLU A 144 -39.26 -5.67 23.64
CA GLU A 144 -39.33 -4.58 22.67
C GLU A 144 -38.01 -4.41 21.91
N LEU A 145 -38.10 -4.23 20.59
CA LEU A 145 -36.99 -3.85 19.72
C LEU A 145 -36.92 -2.32 19.66
N LYS A 146 -36.18 -1.72 20.60
CA LYS A 146 -36.06 -0.26 20.74
C LYS A 146 -34.99 0.32 19.83
N ILE A 147 -35.34 1.42 19.17
CA ILE A 147 -34.42 2.26 18.42
C ILE A 147 -34.40 3.68 19.00
N LEU A 148 -33.29 4.38 18.81
CA LEU A 148 -33.15 5.80 19.13
C LEU A 148 -32.96 6.58 17.83
N LYS A 149 -33.89 7.50 17.53
CA LYS A 149 -33.74 8.49 16.47
C LYS A 149 -33.03 9.72 17.03
N VAL A 150 -31.99 10.22 16.35
CA VAL A 150 -31.33 11.51 16.65
C VAL A 150 -31.33 12.38 15.40
N SER A 151 -31.87 13.59 15.48
CA SER A 151 -32.07 14.45 14.30
C SER A 151 -32.16 15.93 14.69
N ASN A 152 -31.74 16.81 13.78
CA ASN A 152 -31.99 18.25 13.87
C ASN A 152 -33.35 18.66 13.25
N SER A 153 -34.21 17.68 12.90
CA SER A 153 -35.51 17.84 12.25
C SER A 153 -35.50 18.43 10.82
N ASN A 154 -34.35 18.47 10.15
CA ASN A 154 -34.27 18.85 8.74
C ASN A 154 -34.65 17.68 7.82
N ALA A 155 -35.74 17.82 7.08
CA ALA A 155 -36.25 16.79 6.16
C ALA A 155 -35.31 16.42 5.00
N ASN A 156 -34.29 17.23 4.71
CA ASN A 156 -33.29 16.95 3.67
C ASN A 156 -32.07 16.17 4.19
N ASN A 157 -32.02 15.86 5.49
CA ASN A 157 -30.90 15.11 6.05
C ASN A 157 -30.88 13.69 5.47
N PRO A 158 -29.69 13.19 5.05
CA PRO A 158 -29.56 11.78 4.75
C PRO A 158 -29.64 10.95 6.03
N ALA A 159 -30.39 9.85 5.95
CA ALA A 159 -30.58 8.96 7.08
C ALA A 159 -29.44 7.93 7.20
N VAL A 160 -29.02 7.68 8.44
CA VAL A 160 -27.96 6.75 8.81
C VAL A 160 -28.53 5.71 9.76
N TRP A 161 -28.44 4.44 9.38
CA TRP A 161 -28.79 3.31 10.22
C TRP A 161 -27.53 2.74 10.86
N MET A 162 -27.53 2.56 12.19
CA MET A 162 -26.47 1.85 12.92
C MET A 162 -27.08 0.83 13.86
N ASP A 163 -26.78 -0.44 13.66
CA ASP A 163 -27.22 -1.53 14.53
C ASP A 163 -26.08 -2.36 15.11
N ALA A 164 -26.41 -3.11 16.16
CA ALA A 164 -25.47 -3.97 16.88
C ALA A 164 -26.20 -5.14 17.57
N GLY A 165 -25.42 -6.11 18.05
CA GLY A 165 -25.95 -7.19 18.88
C GLY A 165 -26.85 -8.17 18.12
N ILE A 166 -26.70 -8.29 16.80
CA ILE A 166 -27.41 -9.30 16.00
C ILE A 166 -26.97 -10.73 16.37
N HIS A 167 -25.70 -10.90 16.75
CA HIS A 167 -25.24 -12.08 17.47
C HIS A 167 -25.13 -11.79 18.96
N ALA A 168 -25.80 -12.61 19.77
CA ALA A 168 -25.98 -12.36 21.20
C ALA A 168 -24.68 -12.31 22.02
N ARG A 169 -23.70 -13.16 21.72
CA ARG A 169 -22.41 -13.26 22.43
C ARG A 169 -21.48 -12.06 22.25
N GLU A 170 -21.79 -11.16 21.32
CA GLU A 170 -20.92 -10.06 20.88
C GLU A 170 -21.15 -8.80 21.73
N TRP A 171 -20.92 -8.91 23.04
CA TRP A 171 -21.28 -7.87 24.02
C TRP A 171 -20.65 -6.50 23.77
N ILE A 172 -19.49 -6.45 23.10
CA ILE A 172 -18.83 -5.20 22.74
C ILE A 172 -19.63 -4.39 21.70
N ALA A 173 -20.36 -5.04 20.80
CA ALA A 173 -21.09 -4.34 19.75
C ALA A 173 -22.21 -3.44 20.32
N PRO A 174 -23.14 -3.92 21.18
CA PRO A 174 -24.10 -3.04 21.85
C PRO A 174 -23.47 -1.94 22.71
N ALA A 175 -22.36 -2.25 23.40
CA ALA A 175 -21.65 -1.28 24.22
C ALA A 175 -21.07 -0.12 23.38
N VAL A 176 -20.51 -0.42 22.20
CA VAL A 176 -19.99 0.59 21.26
C VAL A 176 -21.13 1.36 20.59
N ALA A 177 -22.22 0.70 20.17
CA ALA A 177 -23.36 1.39 19.57
C ALA A 177 -23.97 2.43 20.51
N THR A 178 -24.13 2.07 21.79
CA THR A 178 -24.60 3.00 22.83
C THR A 178 -23.57 4.08 23.18
N TYR A 179 -22.26 3.80 23.10
CA TYR A 179 -21.21 4.80 23.25
C TYR A 179 -21.29 5.88 22.18
N VAL A 180 -21.41 5.47 20.91
CA VAL A 180 -21.53 6.38 19.76
C VAL A 180 -22.81 7.21 19.87
N ALA A 181 -23.95 6.58 20.19
CA ALA A 181 -25.21 7.27 20.42
C ALA A 181 -25.10 8.31 21.55
N ASN A 182 -24.52 7.93 22.70
CA ASN A 182 -24.30 8.84 23.82
C ASN A 182 -23.48 10.06 23.41
N HIS A 183 -22.37 9.84 22.71
CA HIS A 183 -21.48 10.92 22.30
C HIS A 183 -22.18 11.89 21.34
N ILE A 184 -22.93 11.36 20.36
CA ILE A 184 -23.66 12.17 19.38
C ILE A 184 -24.75 13.00 20.07
N VAL A 185 -25.55 12.40 20.95
CA VAL A 185 -26.65 13.10 21.63
C VAL A 185 -26.13 14.18 22.58
N ARG A 186 -25.21 13.82 23.49
CA ARG A 186 -24.76 14.74 24.55
C ARG A 186 -23.86 15.86 24.03
N ASN A 187 -23.24 15.70 22.86
CA ASN A 187 -22.36 16.70 22.24
C ASN A 187 -22.95 17.29 20.95
N PHE A 188 -24.23 17.06 20.66
CA PHE A 188 -24.83 17.35 19.35
C PHE A 188 -24.54 18.76 18.84
N THR A 189 -24.62 19.79 19.70
CA THR A 189 -24.39 21.20 19.30
C THR A 189 -22.93 21.52 18.97
N ASN A 190 -21.98 20.70 19.42
CA ASN A 190 -20.54 20.91 19.25
C ASN A 190 -19.93 20.01 18.15
N LEU A 191 -20.74 19.12 17.57
CA LEU A 191 -20.29 18.21 16.52
C LEU A 191 -20.35 18.86 15.14
N PRO A 192 -19.46 18.45 14.21
CA PRO A 192 -19.42 19.02 12.87
C PRO A 192 -20.72 18.76 12.10
N SER A 193 -20.96 19.58 11.07
CA SER A 193 -22.13 19.45 10.19
C SER A 193 -22.23 18.07 9.51
N SER A 194 -21.10 17.38 9.34
CA SER A 194 -21.06 16.01 8.81
C SER A 194 -21.84 15.02 9.67
N ILE A 195 -21.91 15.27 10.99
CA ILE A 195 -22.69 14.49 11.95
C ILE A 195 -24.08 15.09 12.19
N THR A 196 -24.17 16.42 12.36
CA THR A 196 -25.41 17.07 12.81
C THR A 196 -26.45 17.27 11.69
N ASN A 197 -26.03 17.27 10.42
CA ASN A 197 -26.92 17.25 9.26
C ASN A 197 -27.17 15.81 8.78
N LYS A 198 -27.48 14.92 9.71
CA LYS A 198 -27.82 13.51 9.48
C LYS A 198 -28.95 13.11 10.42
N ASP A 199 -29.83 12.23 9.93
CA ASP A 199 -30.85 11.60 10.76
C ASP A 199 -30.37 10.22 11.17
N TRP A 200 -29.92 10.09 12.43
CA TRP A 200 -29.36 8.84 12.96
C TRP A 200 -30.46 7.94 13.53
N TYR A 201 -30.37 6.65 13.24
CA TYR A 201 -31.23 5.60 13.78
C TYR A 201 -30.34 4.52 14.40
N PHE A 202 -30.26 4.51 15.74
CA PHE A 202 -29.49 3.51 16.48
C PHE A 202 -30.40 2.35 16.91
N HIS A 203 -30.00 1.12 16.61
CA HIS A 203 -30.64 -0.10 17.09
C HIS A 203 -29.62 -0.96 17.86
N PRO A 204 -29.39 -0.67 19.16
CA PRO A 204 -28.21 -1.20 19.87
C PRO A 204 -28.24 -2.71 20.14
N VAL A 205 -29.42 -3.33 20.21
CA VAL A 205 -29.56 -4.76 20.49
C VAL A 205 -30.61 -5.38 19.57
N VAL A 206 -30.17 -5.87 18.40
CA VAL A 206 -31.04 -6.53 17.42
C VAL A 206 -31.62 -7.84 17.97
N ASN A 207 -30.85 -8.59 18.76
CA ASN A 207 -31.23 -9.89 19.32
C ASN A 207 -31.40 -9.82 20.85
N PRO A 208 -32.45 -9.16 21.38
CA PRO A 208 -32.61 -8.96 22.82
C PRO A 208 -32.72 -10.28 23.59
N ASP A 209 -33.35 -11.30 22.99
CA ASP A 209 -33.57 -12.59 23.66
C ASP A 209 -32.29 -13.40 23.79
N GLY A 210 -31.54 -13.50 22.70
CA GLY A 210 -30.24 -14.13 22.73
C GLY A 210 -29.28 -13.35 23.65
N TYR A 211 -29.29 -12.02 23.59
CA TYR A 211 -28.42 -11.16 24.39
C TYR A 211 -28.64 -11.40 25.89
N GLU A 212 -29.89 -11.34 26.37
CA GLU A 212 -30.22 -11.65 27.76
C GLU A 212 -29.84 -13.08 28.14
N HIS A 213 -30.10 -14.05 27.26
CA HIS A 213 -29.68 -15.44 27.50
C HIS A 213 -28.16 -15.58 27.62
N SER A 214 -27.39 -14.78 26.89
CA SER A 214 -25.93 -14.81 27.01
C SER A 214 -25.41 -14.25 28.33
N HIS A 215 -26.15 -13.33 28.96
CA HIS A 215 -25.81 -12.77 30.28
C HIS A 215 -26.16 -13.72 31.44
N THR A 216 -27.25 -14.47 31.33
CA THR A 216 -27.76 -15.28 32.45
C THR A 216 -27.56 -16.78 32.30
N GLY A 217 -27.34 -17.25 31.07
CA GLY A 217 -27.28 -18.67 30.72
C GLY A 217 -25.95 -19.04 30.08
N ASP A 218 -25.91 -19.01 28.75
CA ASP A 218 -24.73 -19.38 27.95
C ASP A 218 -24.02 -18.14 27.39
N ARG A 219 -22.91 -17.75 28.00
CA ARG A 219 -22.09 -16.60 27.57
C ARG A 219 -21.75 -16.60 26.09
N MET A 220 -21.61 -17.77 25.46
CA MET A 220 -21.22 -17.92 24.06
C MET A 220 -22.41 -18.08 23.11
N TRP A 221 -23.63 -17.88 23.61
CA TRP A 221 -24.85 -17.97 22.82
C TRP A 221 -24.85 -16.97 21.66
N ARG A 222 -25.01 -17.45 20.43
CA ARG A 222 -24.96 -16.61 19.21
C ARG A 222 -26.35 -16.22 18.70
N LYS A 223 -27.24 -17.20 18.63
CA LYS A 223 -28.50 -17.16 17.87
C LYS A 223 -29.59 -16.41 18.64
N ASN A 224 -30.76 -16.21 18.03
CA ASN A 224 -31.96 -15.84 18.81
C ASN A 224 -32.48 -17.04 19.64
N ARG A 225 -33.71 -16.98 20.15
CA ARG A 225 -34.30 -18.01 21.04
C ARG A 225 -35.45 -18.82 20.43
N ALA A 226 -35.61 -18.80 19.10
CA ALA A 226 -36.63 -19.58 18.39
C ALA A 226 -36.50 -21.09 18.62
N ARG A 227 -37.62 -21.81 18.79
CA ARG A 227 -37.60 -23.27 18.97
C ARG A 227 -37.96 -23.98 17.67
N HIS A 228 -37.09 -24.87 17.20
CA HIS A 228 -37.28 -25.69 16.00
C HIS A 228 -37.14 -27.18 16.34
N LYS A 229 -38.07 -28.00 15.82
CA LYS A 229 -38.10 -29.46 16.01
C LYS A 229 -38.02 -29.91 17.49
N GLY A 230 -38.63 -29.14 18.39
CA GLY A 230 -38.75 -29.45 19.83
C GLY A 230 -37.48 -29.29 20.67
N VAL A 231 -36.29 -29.55 20.11
CA VAL A 231 -35.02 -29.60 20.88
C VAL A 231 -33.99 -28.56 20.41
N CYS A 232 -34.05 -28.11 19.16
CA CYS A 232 -33.07 -27.15 18.62
C CYS A 232 -33.53 -25.72 18.90
N VAL A 233 -32.65 -24.89 19.45
CA VAL A 233 -32.96 -23.50 19.80
C VAL A 233 -32.07 -22.53 19.02
N GLY A 234 -32.70 -21.50 18.46
CA GLY A 234 -32.13 -20.33 17.83
C GLY A 234 -31.94 -20.41 16.32
N VAL A 235 -32.08 -19.26 15.68
CA VAL A 235 -31.72 -18.91 14.30
C VAL A 235 -30.58 -17.88 14.34
N ASP A 236 -29.62 -18.03 13.44
CA ASP A 236 -28.61 -17.00 13.18
C ASP A 236 -29.26 -15.88 12.37
N LEU A 237 -29.55 -14.76 13.04
CA LEU A 237 -30.24 -13.63 12.42
C LEU A 237 -29.44 -13.03 11.25
N ASN A 238 -28.10 -13.09 11.26
CA ASN A 238 -27.26 -12.64 10.15
C ASN A 238 -27.10 -13.70 9.04
N ARG A 239 -28.01 -14.69 9.02
CA ARG A 239 -28.26 -15.62 7.90
C ARG A 239 -29.72 -15.57 7.45
N ASN A 240 -30.57 -14.79 8.13
CA ASN A 240 -32.01 -14.79 7.94
C ASN A 240 -32.51 -13.71 6.97
N PHE A 241 -31.63 -12.91 6.36
CA PHE A 241 -32.01 -11.91 5.35
C PHE A 241 -32.12 -12.54 3.96
N SER A 242 -32.89 -11.92 3.06
CA SER A 242 -33.23 -12.54 1.75
C SER A 242 -32.10 -12.58 0.73
N TYR A 243 -31.08 -11.73 0.84
CA TYR A 243 -30.04 -11.65 -0.18
C TYR A 243 -29.15 -12.90 -0.19
N SER A 244 -29.16 -13.62 -1.33
CA SER A 244 -28.51 -14.93 -1.48
C SER A 244 -28.90 -15.97 -0.41
N TRP A 245 -30.09 -15.84 0.21
CA TRP A 245 -30.49 -16.70 1.34
C TRP A 245 -30.30 -18.19 1.02
N GLY A 246 -29.62 -18.88 1.93
CA GLY A 246 -29.32 -20.30 1.82
C GLY A 246 -28.14 -20.69 0.92
N GLY A 247 -27.34 -19.71 0.48
CA GLY A 247 -26.07 -19.89 -0.22
C GLY A 247 -24.89 -20.33 0.68
N LYS A 248 -23.65 -20.01 0.25
CA LYS A 248 -22.40 -20.38 0.96
C LYS A 248 -22.43 -19.96 2.44
N GLU A 249 -21.85 -20.80 3.31
CA GLU A 249 -21.72 -20.56 4.76
C GLU A 249 -23.05 -20.26 5.51
N SER A 250 -24.15 -20.87 5.03
CA SER A 250 -25.50 -20.77 5.60
C SER A 250 -26.15 -22.15 5.71
N SER A 251 -26.58 -22.57 6.91
CA SER A 251 -27.06 -23.94 7.14
C SER A 251 -28.58 -24.05 7.19
N GLY A 252 -29.14 -25.09 6.57
CA GLY A 252 -30.54 -25.50 6.73
C GLY A 252 -30.79 -26.44 7.92
N ASN A 253 -29.75 -26.82 8.67
CA ASN A 253 -29.88 -27.71 9.84
C ASN A 253 -30.13 -26.89 11.13
N PRO A 254 -31.27 -27.07 11.83
CA PRO A 254 -31.59 -26.34 13.07
C PRO A 254 -30.56 -26.46 14.20
N SER A 255 -29.78 -27.54 14.23
CA SER A 255 -28.72 -27.75 15.23
C SER A 255 -27.43 -26.98 14.92
N ASN A 256 -27.29 -26.43 13.72
CA ASN A 256 -26.08 -25.72 13.30
C ASN A 256 -26.06 -24.28 13.88
N THR A 257 -24.86 -23.78 14.16
CA THR A 257 -24.62 -22.42 14.64
C THR A 257 -24.99 -21.34 13.61
N PHE A 258 -24.89 -21.67 12.32
CA PHE A 258 -25.26 -20.82 11.18
C PHE A 258 -26.65 -21.18 10.61
N TYR A 259 -27.54 -21.73 11.45
CA TYR A 259 -28.89 -22.07 11.00
C TYR A 259 -29.65 -20.82 10.57
N ARG A 260 -30.07 -20.78 9.31
CA ARG A 260 -30.63 -19.60 8.64
C ARG A 260 -32.13 -19.35 8.86
N GLY A 261 -32.79 -20.23 9.61
CA GLY A 261 -34.25 -20.26 9.73
C GLY A 261 -34.91 -21.06 8.60
N PRO A 262 -36.24 -21.25 8.67
CA PRO A 262 -37.01 -21.97 7.66
C PRO A 262 -37.17 -21.22 6.33
N GLU A 263 -37.16 -19.89 6.35
CA GLU A 263 -37.29 -19.00 5.18
C GLU A 263 -36.65 -17.63 5.46
N PRO A 264 -36.38 -16.79 4.43
CA PRO A 264 -35.94 -15.41 4.65
C PRO A 264 -36.94 -14.65 5.52
N PHE A 265 -36.44 -13.87 6.49
CA PHE A 265 -37.24 -13.10 7.42
C PHE A 265 -38.25 -13.94 8.22
N SER A 266 -37.90 -15.19 8.53
CA SER A 266 -38.70 -16.05 9.42
C SER A 266 -38.73 -15.54 10.87
N GLU A 267 -37.72 -14.78 11.28
CA GLU A 267 -37.58 -14.29 12.65
C GLU A 267 -38.18 -12.88 12.82
N PRO A 268 -38.83 -12.59 13.96
CA PRO A 268 -39.44 -11.28 14.18
C PRO A 268 -38.42 -10.13 14.19
N GLU A 269 -37.19 -10.38 14.64
CA GLU A 269 -36.14 -9.36 14.72
C GLU A 269 -35.68 -8.90 13.32
N SER A 270 -35.46 -9.83 12.39
CA SER A 270 -35.09 -9.51 11.01
C SER A 270 -36.25 -8.88 10.22
N ARG A 271 -37.50 -9.30 10.49
CA ARG A 271 -38.70 -8.65 9.93
C ARG A 271 -38.84 -7.21 10.38
N ALA A 272 -38.64 -6.93 11.66
CA ALA A 272 -38.76 -5.57 12.19
C ALA A 272 -37.80 -4.60 11.49
N ILE A 273 -36.55 -5.01 11.25
CA ILE A 273 -35.57 -4.21 10.51
C ILE A 273 -36.00 -4.01 9.05
N ARG A 274 -36.41 -5.10 8.37
CA ARG A 274 -36.90 -5.05 6.99
C ARG A 274 -38.08 -4.09 6.86
N ASP A 275 -39.09 -4.27 7.70
CA ASP A 275 -40.34 -3.52 7.63
C ASP A 275 -40.10 -2.06 7.98
N PHE A 276 -39.22 -1.75 8.93
CA PHE A 276 -38.86 -0.37 9.22
C PHE A 276 -38.11 0.29 8.04
N ILE A 277 -37.08 -0.35 7.50
CA ILE A 277 -36.27 0.23 6.41
C ILE A 277 -37.10 0.38 5.12
N LEU A 278 -37.90 -0.61 4.76
CA LEU A 278 -38.65 -0.59 3.49
C LEU A 278 -39.96 0.20 3.57
N ASN A 279 -40.66 0.21 4.72
CA ASN A 279 -41.99 0.83 4.82
C ASN A 279 -41.97 2.25 5.40
N SER A 280 -40.82 2.76 5.84
CA SER A 280 -40.73 4.11 6.43
C SER A 280 -40.67 5.25 5.42
N GLU A 281 -40.48 4.95 4.13
CA GLU A 281 -40.21 5.93 3.05
C GLU A 281 -38.95 6.81 3.30
N ILE A 282 -38.11 6.43 4.27
CA ILE A 282 -36.88 7.16 4.60
C ILE A 282 -35.77 6.76 3.60
N PRO A 283 -35.13 7.72 2.91
CA PRO A 283 -34.03 7.43 1.99
C PRO A 283 -32.72 7.22 2.76
N PHE A 284 -32.54 6.03 3.34
CA PHE A 284 -31.30 5.65 4.00
C PHE A 284 -30.10 5.74 3.06
N LYS A 285 -29.05 6.46 3.47
CA LYS A 285 -27.80 6.60 2.72
C LYS A 285 -26.70 5.71 3.24
N VAL A 286 -26.73 5.40 4.54
CA VAL A 286 -25.68 4.66 5.22
C VAL A 286 -26.30 3.58 6.11
N TYR A 287 -25.73 2.37 6.04
CA TYR A 287 -26.04 1.25 6.91
C TYR A 287 -24.75 0.72 7.54
N ILE A 288 -24.66 0.76 8.87
CA ILE A 288 -23.52 0.24 9.63
C ILE A 288 -24.03 -0.84 10.58
N THR A 289 -23.51 -2.07 10.47
CA THR A 289 -23.77 -3.14 11.44
C THR A 289 -22.50 -3.48 12.20
N LEU A 290 -22.56 -3.41 13.53
CA LEU A 290 -21.43 -3.71 14.40
C LEU A 290 -21.46 -5.18 14.84
N HIS A 291 -20.34 -5.86 14.59
CA HIS A 291 -20.09 -7.25 14.96
C HIS A 291 -18.81 -7.35 15.81
N SER A 292 -18.54 -8.52 16.38
CA SER A 292 -17.20 -8.85 16.87
C SER A 292 -16.90 -10.33 16.65
N TYR A 293 -15.68 -10.76 16.41
CA TYR A 293 -14.43 -10.01 16.40
C TYR A 293 -13.68 -10.24 15.09
N GLY A 294 -12.82 -9.31 14.72
CA GLY A 294 -11.95 -9.48 13.55
C GLY A 294 -11.00 -8.33 13.27
N GLN A 295 -11.32 -7.12 13.74
CA GLN A 295 -10.68 -5.88 13.27
C GLN A 295 -10.75 -5.81 11.74
N VAL A 296 -11.95 -5.93 11.20
CA VAL A 296 -12.22 -5.91 9.75
C VAL A 296 -13.41 -4.99 9.48
N ILE A 297 -13.31 -4.19 8.43
CA ILE A 297 -14.41 -3.43 7.84
C ILE A 297 -14.77 -4.12 6.53
N LEU A 298 -15.94 -4.75 6.52
CA LEU A 298 -16.49 -5.45 5.38
C LEU A 298 -17.50 -4.56 4.65
N PHE A 299 -17.51 -4.64 3.33
CA PHE A 299 -18.58 -4.10 2.50
C PHE A 299 -19.05 -5.16 1.49
N PRO A 300 -20.23 -4.98 0.86
CA PRO A 300 -20.83 -5.98 -0.01
C PRO A 300 -19.96 -6.31 -1.24
N TYR A 301 -20.01 -7.53 -1.79
CA TYR A 301 -20.86 -8.66 -1.36
C TYR A 301 -20.08 -9.68 -0.53
N ALA A 302 -20.72 -10.22 0.50
CA ALA A 302 -20.18 -11.32 1.30
C ALA A 302 -20.47 -12.70 0.67
N SER A 303 -21.53 -12.83 -0.13
CA SER A 303 -21.98 -14.12 -0.67
C SER A 303 -21.51 -14.45 -2.09
N LYS A 304 -20.97 -13.47 -2.82
CA LYS A 304 -20.59 -13.57 -4.23
C LYS A 304 -19.10 -13.40 -4.41
N ASP A 305 -18.56 -14.08 -5.41
CA ASP A 305 -17.15 -13.95 -5.80
C ASP A 305 -16.93 -12.70 -6.70
N GLU A 306 -18.01 -12.14 -7.27
CA GLU A 306 -18.00 -10.92 -8.08
C GLU A 306 -18.10 -9.66 -7.20
N PRO A 307 -17.30 -8.61 -7.47
CA PRO A 307 -17.39 -7.32 -6.78
C PRO A 307 -18.78 -6.68 -6.93
N CYS A 308 -19.19 -5.86 -5.97
CA CYS A 308 -20.39 -5.05 -6.13
C CYS A 308 -20.16 -3.90 -7.13
N PRO A 309 -21.21 -3.37 -7.78
CA PRO A 309 -21.05 -2.28 -8.76
C PRO A 309 -20.36 -1.02 -8.22
N ASP A 310 -20.49 -0.74 -6.92
CA ASP A 310 -19.89 0.42 -6.25
C ASP A 310 -18.63 0.08 -5.44
N TYR A 311 -17.90 -0.98 -5.82
CA TYR A 311 -16.75 -1.51 -5.07
C TYR A 311 -15.74 -0.42 -4.67
N VAL A 312 -15.31 0.40 -5.64
CA VAL A 312 -14.32 1.48 -5.42
C VAL A 312 -14.80 2.46 -4.36
N ARG A 313 -16.04 2.98 -4.52
CA ARG A 313 -16.65 3.94 -3.60
C ARG A 313 -16.77 3.39 -2.18
N LEU A 314 -17.11 2.10 -2.06
CA LEU A 314 -17.23 1.43 -0.77
C LEU A 314 -15.86 1.18 -0.14
N LEU A 315 -14.87 0.77 -0.93
CA LEU A 315 -13.49 0.56 -0.48
C LEU A 315 -12.84 1.87 0.00
N GLU A 316 -13.04 2.99 -0.71
CA GLU A 316 -12.59 4.32 -0.27
C GLU A 316 -13.15 4.68 1.11
N GLY A 317 -14.46 4.57 1.29
CA GLY A 317 -15.09 4.85 2.58
C GLY A 317 -14.61 3.88 3.68
N ALA A 318 -14.38 2.61 3.36
CA ALA A 318 -13.79 1.64 4.30
C ALA A 318 -12.35 1.99 4.68
N THR A 319 -11.58 2.52 3.74
CA THR A 319 -10.17 2.91 3.92
C THR A 319 -10.06 4.15 4.78
N VAL A 320 -10.89 5.17 4.53
CA VAL A 320 -11.00 6.37 5.39
C VAL A 320 -11.36 5.98 6.83
N MET A 321 -12.32 5.08 6.99
CA MET A 321 -12.67 4.52 8.30
C MET A 321 -11.49 3.81 8.99
N SER A 322 -10.78 2.93 8.27
CA SER A 322 -9.62 2.21 8.82
C SER A 322 -8.49 3.16 9.20
N LYS A 323 -8.21 4.17 8.38
CA LYS A 323 -7.23 5.23 8.68
C LYS A 323 -7.60 5.98 9.95
N ALA A 324 -8.87 6.38 10.11
CA ALA A 324 -9.32 7.09 11.31
C ALA A 324 -9.19 6.24 12.59
N ILE A 325 -9.39 4.92 12.49
CA ILE A 325 -9.12 4.00 13.61
C ILE A 325 -7.62 3.99 13.94
N HIS A 326 -6.77 3.84 12.92
CA HIS A 326 -5.32 3.85 13.10
C HIS A 326 -4.82 5.16 13.72
N ASP A 327 -5.30 6.31 13.25
CA ASP A 327 -4.92 7.62 13.80
C ASP A 327 -5.39 7.81 15.25
N THR A 328 -6.43 7.09 15.67
CA THR A 328 -6.96 7.18 17.04
C THR A 328 -6.09 6.44 18.06
N ASN A 329 -5.63 5.22 17.73
CA ASN A 329 -4.92 4.37 18.70
C ASN A 329 -3.93 3.36 18.10
N GLY A 330 -3.58 3.49 16.83
CA GLY A 330 -2.64 2.62 16.12
C GLY A 330 -3.20 1.27 15.68
N ASN A 331 -4.50 0.99 15.90
CA ASN A 331 -5.09 -0.25 15.40
C ASN A 331 -5.30 -0.22 13.89
N THR A 332 -4.90 -1.29 13.22
CA THR A 332 -5.18 -1.49 11.80
C THR A 332 -6.37 -2.44 11.61
N TYR A 333 -7.44 -1.94 11.00
CA TYR A 333 -8.57 -2.75 10.56
C TYR A 333 -8.40 -3.12 9.08
N LYS A 334 -8.50 -4.41 8.75
CA LYS A 334 -8.47 -4.83 7.35
C LYS A 334 -9.74 -4.34 6.65
N VAL A 335 -9.65 -3.97 5.38
CA VAL A 335 -10.78 -3.48 4.58
C VAL A 335 -10.96 -4.40 3.37
N GLY A 336 -12.20 -4.70 2.99
CA GLY A 336 -12.47 -5.47 1.77
C GLY A 336 -13.82 -6.18 1.78
N VAL A 337 -14.10 -6.91 0.71
CA VAL A 337 -15.23 -7.84 0.66
C VAL A 337 -14.92 -9.11 1.45
N SER A 338 -15.94 -9.84 1.88
CA SER A 338 -15.72 -10.98 2.79
C SER A 338 -14.80 -12.05 2.22
N ARG A 339 -14.74 -12.27 0.90
CA ARG A 339 -13.81 -13.24 0.28
C ARG A 339 -12.33 -12.91 0.52
N ASP A 340 -11.98 -11.62 0.52
CA ASP A 340 -10.58 -11.18 0.50
C ASP A 340 -9.99 -11.07 1.92
N VAL A 341 -10.85 -10.83 2.92
CA VAL A 341 -10.41 -10.54 4.30
C VAL A 341 -11.10 -11.39 5.37
N MET A 342 -12.11 -12.20 5.01
CA MET A 342 -12.84 -13.07 5.93
C MET A 342 -13.39 -14.34 5.24
N TYR A 343 -14.43 -14.97 5.81
CA TYR A 343 -15.17 -16.06 5.17
C TYR A 343 -16.44 -15.50 4.52
N GLY A 344 -16.85 -16.06 3.38
CA GLY A 344 -18.09 -15.65 2.71
C GLY A 344 -19.32 -15.94 3.58
N ALA A 345 -20.40 -15.19 3.38
CA ALA A 345 -21.63 -15.38 4.16
C ALA A 345 -22.87 -15.01 3.35
N ALA A 346 -23.85 -15.90 3.31
CA ALA A 346 -25.12 -15.69 2.61
C ALA A 346 -26.28 -15.38 3.57
N GLY A 347 -27.20 -14.49 3.15
CA GLY A 347 -28.32 -14.05 3.97
C GLY A 347 -27.96 -13.03 5.06
N THR A 348 -26.93 -12.21 4.82
CA THR A 348 -26.45 -11.18 5.75
C THR A 348 -27.27 -9.89 5.67
N SER A 349 -27.31 -9.15 6.78
CA SER A 349 -27.99 -7.84 6.81
C SER A 349 -27.29 -6.80 5.93
N ASN A 350 -25.95 -6.82 5.87
CA ASN A 350 -25.15 -5.90 5.08
C ASN A 350 -25.41 -6.06 3.56
N ASP A 351 -25.37 -7.30 3.05
CA ASP A 351 -25.63 -7.56 1.63
C ASP A 351 -27.08 -7.28 1.25
N TRP A 352 -28.04 -7.56 2.14
CA TRP A 352 -29.45 -7.23 1.92
C TRP A 352 -29.68 -5.71 1.88
N SER A 353 -29.05 -4.97 2.78
CA SER A 353 -29.19 -3.50 2.86
C SER A 353 -28.70 -2.83 1.57
N TYR A 354 -27.61 -3.32 0.99
CA TYR A 354 -27.11 -2.82 -0.30
C TYR A 354 -27.90 -3.37 -1.49
N GLY A 355 -28.01 -4.70 -1.60
CA GLY A 355 -28.52 -5.37 -2.80
C GLY A 355 -30.03 -5.42 -2.94
N VAL A 356 -30.80 -5.19 -1.87
CA VAL A 356 -32.28 -5.18 -1.89
C VAL A 356 -32.84 -3.85 -1.42
N ALA A 357 -32.37 -3.32 -0.29
CA ALA A 357 -32.87 -2.03 0.23
C ALA A 357 -32.27 -0.82 -0.50
N GLY A 358 -31.24 -1.01 -1.34
CA GLY A 358 -30.67 0.03 -2.19
C GLY A 358 -29.90 1.10 -1.42
N ILE A 359 -29.39 0.79 -0.22
CA ILE A 359 -28.61 1.72 0.60
C ILE A 359 -27.20 1.83 0.02
N PRO A 360 -26.72 3.02 -0.39
CA PRO A 360 -25.45 3.13 -1.11
C PRO A 360 -24.20 2.81 -0.30
N TYR A 361 -24.13 3.20 0.98
CA TYR A 361 -22.95 2.99 1.83
C TYR A 361 -23.26 1.95 2.91
N CYS A 362 -22.88 0.70 2.69
CA CYS A 362 -23.16 -0.41 3.60
C CYS A 362 -21.86 -1.00 4.13
N TYR A 363 -21.70 -1.00 5.45
CA TYR A 363 -20.51 -1.51 6.12
C TYR A 363 -20.86 -2.42 7.29
N LEU A 364 -20.16 -3.54 7.38
CA LEU A 364 -20.12 -4.41 8.56
C LEU A 364 -18.77 -4.23 9.22
N ILE A 365 -18.75 -3.84 10.50
CA ILE A 365 -17.50 -3.64 11.24
C ILE A 365 -17.36 -4.77 12.27
N GLU A 366 -16.38 -5.64 12.05
CA GLU A 366 -15.92 -6.62 13.03
C GLU A 366 -14.95 -5.94 14.01
N LEU A 367 -15.44 -5.62 15.20
CA LEU A 367 -14.71 -4.94 16.27
C LEU A 367 -13.56 -5.80 16.83
N ARG A 368 -12.86 -5.28 17.84
CA ARG A 368 -11.85 -6.02 18.61
C ARG A 368 -12.39 -7.37 19.14
N SER A 369 -11.57 -8.39 19.41
CA SER A 369 -10.11 -8.42 19.53
C SER A 369 -9.43 -9.64 18.91
N LYS A 370 -8.17 -9.45 18.51
CA LYS A 370 -7.24 -10.53 18.14
C LYS A 370 -6.90 -11.48 19.30
N LYS A 371 -6.91 -10.98 20.56
CA LYS A 371 -6.48 -11.74 21.75
C LYS A 371 -7.62 -12.34 22.55
N HIS A 372 -8.66 -11.56 22.84
CA HIS A 372 -9.74 -11.91 23.75
C HIS A 372 -10.98 -12.46 23.03
N LYS A 373 -10.99 -12.45 21.69
CA LYS A 373 -12.10 -12.95 20.87
C LYS A 373 -13.41 -12.26 21.29
N PHE A 374 -14.46 -13.03 21.61
CA PHE A 374 -15.76 -12.55 22.09
C PHE A 374 -15.77 -12.12 23.57
N MET A 375 -14.66 -12.31 24.31
CA MET A 375 -14.55 -12.06 25.75
C MET A 375 -13.68 -10.84 26.04
N LEU A 376 -13.90 -9.75 25.30
CA LEU A 376 -13.11 -8.52 25.42
C LEU A 376 -13.24 -7.94 26.85
N PRO A 377 -12.12 -7.58 27.52
CA PRO A 377 -12.14 -6.95 28.83
C PRO A 377 -12.95 -5.65 28.84
N LYS A 378 -13.61 -5.36 29.96
CA LYS A 378 -14.52 -4.20 30.09
C LYS A 378 -13.78 -2.85 30.07
N ASP A 379 -12.50 -2.85 30.42
CA ASP A 379 -11.59 -1.71 30.34
C ASP A 379 -11.25 -1.30 28.90
N GLU A 380 -11.49 -2.17 27.91
CA GLU A 380 -11.33 -1.83 26.49
C GLU A 380 -12.59 -1.23 25.84
N ILE A 381 -13.71 -1.13 26.56
CA ILE A 381 -14.99 -0.65 26.00
C ILE A 381 -14.86 0.80 25.53
N GLU A 382 -14.35 1.70 26.37
CA GLU A 382 -14.22 3.12 26.03
C GLU A 382 -13.24 3.36 24.89
N GLU A 383 -12.12 2.64 24.88
CA GLU A 383 -11.13 2.75 23.81
C GLU A 383 -11.70 2.28 22.45
N THR A 384 -12.46 1.18 22.45
CA THR A 384 -13.18 0.69 21.28
C THR A 384 -14.30 1.66 20.88
N GLY A 385 -14.99 2.26 21.84
CA GLY A 385 -16.00 3.29 21.58
C GLY A 385 -15.41 4.52 20.89
N ASN A 386 -14.26 4.99 21.35
CA ASN A 386 -13.58 6.16 20.80
C ASN A 386 -13.05 5.93 19.38
N GLU A 387 -12.44 4.77 19.10
CA GLU A 387 -11.94 4.46 17.76
C GLU A 387 -13.08 4.34 16.73
N ILE A 388 -14.22 3.74 17.11
CA ILE A 388 -15.37 3.61 16.22
C ILE A 388 -16.11 4.94 16.06
N LEU A 389 -16.13 5.79 17.08
CA LEU A 389 -16.66 7.14 16.94
C LEU A 389 -15.87 7.96 15.90
N ASN A 390 -14.55 7.90 15.90
CA ASN A 390 -13.71 8.61 14.92
C ASN A 390 -13.80 7.99 13.53
N CYS A 391 -13.86 6.65 13.45
CA CYS A 391 -14.21 5.91 12.24
C CYS A 391 -15.49 6.43 11.58
N VAL A 392 -16.57 6.53 12.36
CA VAL A 392 -17.89 6.99 11.88
C VAL A 392 -17.84 8.47 11.46
N LYS A 393 -17.13 9.32 12.21
CA LYS A 393 -16.94 10.74 11.84
C LYS A 393 -16.24 10.87 10.49
N ALA A 394 -15.16 10.12 10.27
CA ALA A 394 -14.41 10.15 9.03
C ALA A 394 -15.26 9.66 7.83
N LEU A 395 -16.05 8.60 8.02
CA LEU A 395 -16.98 8.15 6.98
C LEU A 395 -18.00 9.24 6.60
N MET A 396 -18.56 9.96 7.58
CA MET A 396 -19.54 11.01 7.30
C MET A 396 -18.91 12.20 6.57
N GLU A 397 -17.65 12.54 6.88
CA GLU A 397 -16.90 13.59 6.20
C GLU A 397 -16.55 13.22 4.74
N PHE A 398 -16.16 11.96 4.52
CA PHE A 398 -15.96 11.39 3.19
C PHE A 398 -17.24 11.45 2.34
N ILE A 399 -18.38 11.04 2.90
CA ILE A 399 -19.68 11.06 2.20
C ILE A 399 -20.12 12.48 1.83
N ASP A 400 -19.82 13.46 2.69
CA ASP A 400 -20.13 14.88 2.43
C ASP A 400 -19.15 15.55 1.43
N GLY A 401 -18.15 14.81 0.93
CA GLY A 401 -17.24 15.24 -0.14
C GLY A 401 -16.11 16.19 0.30
N LYS A 402 -15.87 16.35 1.61
CA LYS A 402 -14.82 17.23 2.14
C LYS A 402 -13.40 16.67 1.99
N GLU A 403 -13.27 15.37 1.73
CA GLU A 403 -11.99 14.68 1.42
C GLU A 403 -11.77 14.41 -0.08
N ARG A 404 -12.49 15.09 -0.98
CA ARG A 404 -12.13 15.06 -2.41
C ARG A 404 -10.92 15.98 -2.66
N VAL A 405 -9.73 15.48 -2.39
CA VAL A 405 -8.48 16.08 -2.85
C VAL A 405 -8.44 16.02 -4.38
N SER A 406 -8.19 17.15 -5.03
CA SER A 406 -7.99 17.27 -6.46
C SER A 406 -6.78 16.43 -6.89
N ILE A 407 -7.03 15.51 -7.82
CA ILE A 407 -6.06 14.55 -8.34
C ILE A 407 -5.10 15.27 -9.29
N ALA A 408 -3.85 15.44 -8.87
CA ALA A 408 -2.71 15.64 -9.76
C ALA A 408 -1.90 14.34 -9.81
N ASP A 409 -1.35 14.09 -10.98
CA ASP A 409 -0.97 12.80 -11.56
C ASP A 409 0.41 12.30 -11.10
N ASN A 410 0.54 11.67 -9.92
CA ASN A 410 1.83 11.06 -9.48
C ASN A 410 1.71 9.97 -8.39
N SER A 411 0.85 8.98 -8.58
CA SER A 411 0.45 8.05 -7.51
C SER A 411 1.22 6.75 -7.31
N ILE A 412 2.11 6.42 -8.25
CA ILE A 412 2.91 5.19 -8.19
C ILE A 412 4.35 5.59 -8.49
N ASN A 413 5.22 5.43 -7.50
CA ASN A 413 6.65 5.68 -7.65
C ASN A 413 7.34 4.34 -7.88
N ILE A 414 7.74 4.09 -9.13
CA ILE A 414 8.45 2.86 -9.50
C ILE A 414 9.86 2.92 -8.90
N TRP A 415 10.14 1.94 -8.03
CA TRP A 415 11.41 1.82 -7.35
C TRP A 415 12.38 0.95 -8.15
N LYS A 416 11.91 -0.19 -8.63
CA LYS A 416 12.71 -1.12 -9.43
C LYS A 416 11.83 -1.86 -10.42
N GLU A 417 12.36 -2.13 -11.59
CA GLU A 417 11.77 -3.05 -12.56
C GLU A 417 12.82 -4.12 -12.91
N GLU A 418 12.38 -5.36 -13.03
CA GLU A 418 13.15 -6.52 -13.50
C GLU A 418 12.27 -7.29 -14.49
N SER A 419 12.86 -8.19 -15.27
CA SER A 419 12.14 -8.99 -16.27
C SER A 419 10.96 -9.82 -15.73
N SER A 420 10.89 -10.05 -14.42
CA SER A 420 9.83 -10.85 -13.79
C SER A 420 9.25 -10.23 -12.50
N THR A 421 9.79 -9.12 -12.02
CA THR A 421 9.35 -8.49 -10.77
C THR A 421 9.45 -6.97 -10.84
N MET A 422 8.59 -6.25 -10.13
CA MET A 422 8.62 -4.80 -10.02
C MET A 422 8.41 -4.39 -8.55
N ASP A 423 9.24 -3.48 -8.07
CA ASP A 423 9.05 -2.80 -6.79
C ASP A 423 8.39 -1.44 -7.05
N VAL A 424 7.22 -1.22 -6.45
CA VAL A 424 6.49 0.05 -6.52
C VAL A 424 6.22 0.57 -5.13
N MET A 425 6.46 1.86 -4.92
CA MET A 425 5.93 2.58 -3.76
C MET A 425 4.61 3.23 -4.16
N VAL A 426 3.60 3.00 -3.34
CA VAL A 426 2.27 3.55 -3.53
C VAL A 426 1.96 4.46 -2.35
N GLU A 427 1.39 5.62 -2.61
CA GLU A 427 0.94 6.49 -1.55
C GLU A 427 -0.08 5.76 -0.65
N GLY A 428 0.03 5.98 0.67
CA GLY A 428 -0.78 5.28 1.67
C GLY A 428 -2.28 5.18 1.33
N PRO A 429 -2.96 6.29 0.95
CA PRO A 429 -4.37 6.27 0.57
C PRO A 429 -4.70 5.41 -0.67
N ARG A 430 -3.73 5.21 -1.58
CA ARG A 430 -3.89 4.44 -2.82
C ARG A 430 -3.33 3.04 -2.76
N SER A 431 -2.59 2.68 -1.71
CA SER A 431 -1.99 1.35 -1.52
C SER A 431 -3.02 0.23 -1.62
N ALA A 432 -4.23 0.44 -1.08
CA ALA A 432 -5.35 -0.50 -1.19
C ALA A 432 -5.93 -0.56 -2.61
N GLN A 433 -6.01 0.57 -3.32
CA GLN A 433 -6.46 0.61 -4.72
C GLN A 433 -5.50 -0.17 -5.62
N VAL A 434 -4.19 0.06 -5.50
CA VAL A 434 -3.17 -0.63 -6.31
C VAL A 434 -3.11 -2.12 -5.95
N ALA A 435 -3.15 -2.48 -4.67
CA ALA A 435 -3.23 -3.87 -4.23
C ALA A 435 -4.49 -4.58 -4.76
N GLY A 436 -5.63 -3.88 -4.81
CA GLY A 436 -6.86 -4.36 -5.43
C GLY A 436 -6.71 -4.59 -6.93
N MET A 437 -6.16 -3.62 -7.67
CA MET A 437 -5.93 -3.73 -9.11
C MET A 437 -4.98 -4.88 -9.49
N LEU A 438 -3.91 -5.08 -8.70
CA LEU A 438 -2.97 -6.19 -8.88
C LEU A 438 -3.65 -7.52 -8.60
N HIS A 439 -4.47 -7.59 -7.54
CA HIS A 439 -5.22 -8.78 -7.20
C HIS A 439 -6.29 -9.14 -8.24
N GLU A 440 -7.06 -8.17 -8.75
CA GLU A 440 -8.08 -8.36 -9.79
C GLU A 440 -7.52 -8.92 -11.11
N ARG A 441 -6.25 -8.64 -11.40
CA ARG A 441 -5.54 -9.08 -12.61
C ARG A 441 -4.71 -10.35 -12.38
N ASP A 442 -4.86 -11.01 -11.23
CA ASP A 442 -4.06 -12.16 -10.81
C ASP A 442 -2.54 -11.88 -10.86
N ILE A 443 -2.12 -10.64 -10.66
CA ILE A 443 -0.71 -10.25 -10.63
C ILE A 443 -0.18 -10.52 -9.21
N PRO A 444 0.75 -11.48 -9.03
CA PRO A 444 1.29 -11.81 -7.72
C PRO A 444 2.09 -10.63 -7.19
N TYR A 445 1.81 -10.21 -5.95
CA TYR A 445 2.56 -9.14 -5.28
C TYR A 445 2.88 -9.50 -3.83
N SER A 446 3.88 -8.83 -3.27
CA SER A 446 4.21 -8.91 -1.84
C SER A 446 4.52 -7.51 -1.31
N ILE A 447 4.17 -7.25 -0.06
CA ILE A 447 4.48 -5.97 0.59
C ILE A 447 5.91 -6.07 1.12
N ALA A 448 6.85 -5.45 0.42
CA ALA A 448 8.25 -5.41 0.84
C ALA A 448 8.47 -4.52 2.07
N ILE A 449 7.80 -3.36 2.13
CA ILE A 449 7.86 -2.40 3.24
C ILE A 449 6.44 -1.95 3.54
N GLY A 450 5.97 -2.17 4.77
CA GLY A 450 4.59 -1.89 5.18
C GLY A 450 4.29 -0.42 5.46
N ASP A 451 5.27 0.33 5.96
CA ASP A 451 5.17 1.77 6.21
C ASP A 451 6.53 2.42 5.94
N VAL A 452 6.55 3.33 4.97
CA VAL A 452 7.76 4.02 4.51
C VAL A 452 8.06 5.25 5.38
N ASP A 453 7.04 5.83 6.03
CA ASP A 453 7.16 7.09 6.78
C ASP A 453 8.13 6.99 7.97
N PRO A 454 8.12 5.93 8.80
CA PRO A 454 9.10 5.76 9.87
C PRO A 454 10.54 5.66 9.35
N MET A 455 10.74 5.09 8.17
CA MET A 455 12.06 4.96 7.56
C MET A 455 12.57 6.30 7.06
N ILE A 456 11.71 7.09 6.40
CA ILE A 456 12.00 8.48 6.01
C ILE A 456 12.28 9.33 7.24
N ALA A 457 11.43 9.26 8.27
CA ALA A 457 11.60 10.01 9.52
C ALA A 457 12.88 9.62 10.27
N ARG A 458 13.29 8.35 10.21
CA ARG A 458 14.57 7.88 10.78
C ARG A 458 15.78 8.47 10.07
N GLU A 459 15.76 8.54 8.73
CA GLU A 459 16.83 9.17 7.95
C GLU A 459 16.86 10.69 8.13
N GLN A 460 15.69 11.34 8.19
CA GLN A 460 15.55 12.79 8.32
C GLN A 460 15.60 13.31 9.78
N GLY A 461 15.68 12.42 10.78
CA GLY A 461 15.49 12.71 12.20
C GLY A 461 16.16 14.00 12.70
N ASN A 462 15.37 14.88 13.33
CA ASN A 462 15.72 16.16 13.98
C ASN A 462 16.76 17.07 13.25
N SER A 463 16.98 16.87 11.95
CA SER A 463 17.99 17.60 11.18
C SER A 463 17.50 18.94 10.60
N PHE A 464 16.25 19.32 10.91
CA PHE A 464 15.71 20.66 10.60
C PHE A 464 16.32 21.79 11.43
N LYS A 465 17.16 21.49 12.43
CA LYS A 465 18.06 22.50 13.00
C LYS A 465 19.26 22.63 12.06
N LYS A 466 19.39 23.76 11.36
CA LYS A 466 20.62 24.21 10.68
C LYS A 466 21.84 23.82 11.54
N GLN A 467 22.47 22.69 11.25
CA GLN A 467 23.71 22.29 11.92
C GLN A 467 24.81 23.16 11.33
N LYS A 468 24.99 24.36 11.90
CA LYS A 468 26.21 25.14 11.66
C LYS A 468 27.39 24.28 12.11
N ASN A 469 28.27 23.93 11.16
CA ASN A 469 29.52 23.17 11.32
C ASN A 469 29.39 21.64 11.44
N CYS A 470 28.54 20.99 10.63
CA CYS A 470 28.61 19.53 10.50
C CYS A 470 29.72 19.13 9.52
N LYS A 471 30.73 18.37 9.98
CA LYS A 471 31.75 17.77 9.11
C LYS A 471 31.29 16.39 8.65
N MET A 472 31.61 16.03 7.41
CA MET A 472 31.35 14.69 6.87
C MET A 472 32.07 13.64 7.72
N ASP A 473 31.33 12.68 8.30
CA ASP A 473 31.88 11.58 9.09
C ASP A 473 31.28 10.20 8.76
N TRP A 474 30.45 10.13 7.70
CA TRP A 474 29.75 8.94 7.22
C TRP A 474 28.85 8.22 8.24
N LYS A 475 28.46 8.91 9.33
CA LYS A 475 27.43 8.40 10.27
C LYS A 475 26.00 8.84 9.90
N GLY A 476 25.82 9.48 8.75
CA GLY A 476 24.56 9.96 8.23
C GLY A 476 24.65 10.28 6.75
N TYR A 477 23.50 10.59 6.15
CA TYR A 477 23.43 11.18 4.82
C TYR A 477 23.43 12.70 4.94
N TYR A 478 24.17 13.37 4.07
CA TYR A 478 24.48 14.78 4.21
C TYR A 478 23.92 15.59 3.04
N ARG A 479 23.59 16.85 3.31
CA ARG A 479 23.19 17.80 2.28
C ARG A 479 24.36 18.20 1.39
N LEU A 480 24.05 18.77 0.23
CA LEU A 480 25.00 19.14 -0.80
C LEU A 480 26.10 20.07 -0.30
N ASP A 481 25.76 21.03 0.57
CA ASP A 481 26.69 22.00 1.13
C ASP A 481 27.78 21.34 1.98
N VAL A 482 27.44 20.32 2.76
CA VAL A 482 28.40 19.55 3.57
C VAL A 482 29.30 18.70 2.67
N ILE A 483 28.76 18.09 1.61
CA ILE A 483 29.55 17.31 0.64
C ILE A 483 30.54 18.22 -0.10
N TYR A 484 30.11 19.39 -0.55
CA TYR A 484 30.98 20.35 -1.22
C TYR A 484 32.05 20.90 -0.28
N SER A 485 31.67 21.23 0.96
CA SER A 485 32.65 21.63 1.98
C SER A 485 33.68 20.53 2.25
N PHE A 486 33.26 19.25 2.28
CA PHE A 486 34.18 18.11 2.42
C PHE A 486 35.18 18.04 1.25
N MET A 487 34.72 18.20 0.01
CA MET A 487 35.60 18.17 -1.16
C MET A 487 36.61 19.33 -1.13
N ASP A 488 36.14 20.54 -0.82
CA ASP A 488 36.97 21.74 -0.73
C ASP A 488 38.01 21.60 0.40
N ASP A 489 37.59 21.09 1.57
CA ASP A 489 38.48 20.81 2.72
C ASP A 489 39.54 19.75 2.39
N LEU A 490 39.17 18.70 1.63
CA LEU A 490 40.08 17.63 1.23
C LEU A 490 41.15 18.16 0.27
N ALA A 491 40.76 18.95 -0.74
CA ALA A 491 41.69 19.62 -1.66
C ALA A 491 42.59 20.63 -0.95
N ALA A 492 42.05 21.40 0.01
CA ALA A 492 42.85 22.31 0.81
C ALA A 492 43.89 21.59 1.69
N SER A 493 43.55 20.39 2.19
CA SER A 493 44.42 19.58 3.04
C SER A 493 45.49 18.82 2.25
N TYR A 494 45.21 18.47 0.99
CA TYR A 494 46.09 17.68 0.12
C TYR A 494 46.28 18.35 -1.26
N PRO A 495 46.77 19.61 -1.32
CA PRO A 495 46.75 20.42 -2.54
C PRO A 495 47.67 19.93 -3.66
N TYR A 496 48.62 19.05 -3.35
CA TYR A 496 49.51 18.42 -4.34
C TYR A 496 48.94 17.14 -4.93
N LEU A 497 47.88 16.60 -4.35
CA LEU A 497 47.31 15.30 -4.71
C LEU A 497 45.89 15.44 -5.27
N CYS A 498 45.08 16.36 -4.76
CA CYS A 498 43.73 16.54 -5.25
C CYS A 498 43.31 18.00 -5.44
N THR A 499 42.40 18.22 -6.40
CA THR A 499 41.86 19.53 -6.77
C THR A 499 40.36 19.42 -7.03
N VAL A 500 39.60 20.46 -6.69
CA VAL A 500 38.17 20.55 -6.98
C VAL A 500 37.96 21.39 -8.24
N CYS A 501 37.15 20.87 -9.17
CA CYS A 501 36.81 21.52 -10.43
C CYS A 501 35.28 21.64 -10.54
N VAL A 502 34.80 22.81 -10.97
CA VAL A 502 33.40 22.98 -11.39
C VAL A 502 33.30 22.59 -12.87
N ILE A 503 32.56 21.52 -13.16
CA ILE A 503 32.44 20.95 -14.51
C ILE A 503 31.19 21.43 -15.26
N GLY A 504 30.35 22.21 -14.62
CA GLY A 504 29.12 22.75 -15.20
C GLY A 504 28.22 23.35 -14.15
N HIS A 505 27.04 23.77 -14.57
CA HIS A 505 25.95 24.14 -13.68
C HIS A 505 24.73 23.28 -14.03
N SER A 506 23.95 22.90 -13.04
CA SER A 506 22.71 22.13 -13.19
C SER A 506 21.57 22.97 -13.77
N ALA A 507 20.41 22.36 -14.00
CA ALA A 507 19.21 23.02 -14.53
C ALA A 507 18.71 24.21 -13.68
N GLU A 508 18.84 24.15 -12.36
CA GLU A 508 18.53 25.23 -11.41
C GLU A 508 19.76 26.11 -11.09
N GLY A 509 20.90 25.87 -11.75
CA GLY A 509 22.10 26.72 -11.70
C GLY A 509 23.06 26.42 -10.55
N ARG A 510 22.99 25.25 -9.89
CA ARG A 510 23.99 24.84 -8.89
C ARG A 510 25.26 24.38 -9.57
N GLU A 511 26.41 24.67 -8.99
CA GLU A 511 27.69 24.15 -9.47
C GLU A 511 27.69 22.62 -9.46
N ILE A 512 28.23 21.98 -10.49
CA ILE A 512 28.51 20.55 -10.52
C ILE A 512 29.99 20.37 -10.20
N LYS A 513 30.32 19.96 -8.97
CA LYS A 513 31.71 19.85 -8.49
C LYS A 513 32.24 18.42 -8.62
N MET A 514 33.44 18.30 -9.20
CA MET A 514 34.21 17.06 -9.33
C MET A 514 35.56 17.20 -8.61
N LEU A 515 36.02 16.14 -7.94
CA LEU A 515 37.35 16.05 -7.35
C LEU A 515 38.27 15.26 -8.29
N LYS A 516 39.38 15.88 -8.72
CA LYS A 516 40.47 15.18 -9.41
C LYS A 516 41.54 14.77 -8.41
N ILE A 517 41.95 13.50 -8.39
CA ILE A 517 43.07 12.97 -7.59
C ILE A 517 44.14 12.43 -8.55
N SER A 518 45.38 12.88 -8.44
CA SER A 518 46.46 12.52 -9.38
C SER A 518 47.84 12.71 -8.75
N ASN A 519 48.80 11.85 -9.12
CA ASN A 519 50.23 12.06 -8.83
C ASN A 519 50.93 12.99 -9.85
N GLY A 520 50.22 13.50 -10.87
CA GLY A 520 50.74 14.39 -11.90
C GLY A 520 51.49 13.72 -13.05
N SER A 521 51.53 12.39 -13.11
CA SER A 521 52.16 11.65 -14.23
C SER A 521 51.32 11.77 -15.51
N SER A 522 51.97 12.07 -16.64
CA SER A 522 51.32 12.10 -17.96
C SER A 522 50.94 10.72 -18.49
N ASP A 523 51.55 9.67 -17.94
CA ASP A 523 51.33 8.27 -18.35
C ASP A 523 50.13 7.64 -17.62
N ASN A 524 49.49 8.38 -16.71
CA ASN A 524 48.33 7.89 -15.96
C ASN A 524 47.12 7.69 -16.86
N GLU A 525 46.41 6.61 -16.59
CA GLU A 525 45.11 6.34 -17.18
C GLU A 525 44.01 6.95 -16.33
N GLY A 526 42.95 7.42 -16.98
CA GLY A 526 41.80 8.02 -16.31
C GLY A 526 40.84 6.98 -15.74
N VAL A 527 40.37 7.23 -14.52
CA VAL A 527 39.30 6.48 -13.87
C VAL A 527 38.19 7.45 -13.52
N TRP A 528 37.02 7.28 -14.14
CA TRP A 528 35.82 8.06 -13.86
C TRP A 528 34.93 7.32 -12.85
N ILE A 529 34.49 8.02 -11.81
CA ILE A 529 33.53 7.50 -10.83
C ILE A 529 32.51 8.58 -10.51
N ASP A 530 31.23 8.27 -10.71
CA ASP A 530 30.14 9.16 -10.32
C ASP A 530 29.09 8.45 -9.46
N GLY A 531 28.30 9.28 -8.78
CA GLY A 531 27.12 8.85 -8.03
C GLY A 531 26.04 9.93 -8.03
N SER A 532 24.87 9.58 -7.52
CA SER A 532 23.71 10.47 -7.48
C SER A 532 23.32 11.02 -8.84
N ILE A 533 23.44 10.21 -9.90
CA ILE A 533 22.75 10.50 -11.17
C ILE A 533 21.23 10.43 -10.95
N HIS A 534 20.77 9.48 -10.14
CA HIS A 534 19.46 9.52 -9.49
C HIS A 534 19.61 9.96 -8.02
N PRO A 535 18.93 11.02 -7.59
CA PRO A 535 19.17 11.65 -6.31
C PRO A 535 18.55 10.91 -5.12
N ARG A 536 17.53 10.06 -5.32
CA ARG A 536 16.97 9.20 -4.25
C ARG A 536 17.96 8.14 -3.73
N GLU A 537 19.05 7.90 -4.45
CA GLU A 537 20.02 6.83 -4.21
C GLU A 537 21.14 7.30 -3.27
N TRP A 538 20.80 7.80 -2.08
CA TRP A 538 21.72 8.49 -1.15
C TRP A 538 23.00 7.72 -0.79
N ILE A 539 22.94 6.38 -0.80
CA ILE A 539 24.11 5.53 -0.54
C ILE A 539 25.21 5.71 -1.60
N SER A 540 24.86 6.00 -2.86
CA SER A 540 25.85 6.25 -3.92
C SER A 540 26.77 7.43 -3.56
N THR A 541 26.20 8.56 -3.17
CA THR A 541 26.96 9.75 -2.74
C THR A 541 27.86 9.45 -1.53
N ALA A 542 27.36 8.69 -0.56
CA ALA A 542 28.13 8.33 0.62
C ALA A 542 29.32 7.42 0.28
N VAL A 543 29.14 6.45 -0.62
CA VAL A 543 30.22 5.55 -1.08
C VAL A 543 31.25 6.31 -1.91
N VAL A 544 30.82 7.17 -2.84
CA VAL A 544 31.75 7.95 -3.69
C VAL A 544 32.60 8.90 -2.85
N THR A 545 32.01 9.60 -1.88
CA THR A 545 32.77 10.47 -0.96
C THR A 545 33.71 9.68 -0.05
N TYR A 546 33.31 8.50 0.43
CA TYR A 546 34.16 7.64 1.25
C TYR A 546 35.36 7.11 0.45
N LEU A 547 35.14 6.71 -0.81
CA LEU A 547 36.20 6.30 -1.72
C LEU A 547 37.20 7.45 -1.95
N ALA A 548 36.71 8.67 -2.19
CA ALA A 548 37.58 9.85 -2.32
C ALA A 548 38.46 10.07 -1.07
N ASP A 549 37.86 10.01 0.12
CA ASP A 549 38.60 10.13 1.38
C ASP A 549 39.65 9.02 1.54
N HIS A 550 39.26 7.78 1.25
CA HIS A 550 40.15 6.63 1.33
C HIS A 550 41.35 6.76 0.38
N LEU A 551 41.11 7.13 -0.88
CA LEU A 551 42.16 7.32 -1.89
C LEU A 551 43.15 8.42 -1.47
N VAL A 552 42.65 9.58 -1.03
CA VAL A 552 43.51 10.72 -0.68
C VAL A 552 44.29 10.47 0.61
N ARG A 553 43.63 10.00 1.68
CA ARG A 553 44.28 9.86 3.00
C ARG A 553 45.24 8.68 3.08
N ASN A 554 45.01 7.65 2.28
CA ASN A 554 45.84 6.44 2.27
C ASN A 554 46.75 6.35 1.04
N TYR A 555 46.86 7.41 0.24
CA TYR A 555 47.51 7.37 -1.08
C TYR A 555 48.86 6.65 -1.12
N HIS A 556 49.76 6.96 -0.18
CA HIS A 556 51.11 6.37 -0.13
C HIS A 556 51.15 4.89 0.31
N GLN A 557 50.04 4.36 0.82
CA GLN A 557 49.89 2.96 1.23
C GLN A 557 49.16 2.12 0.15
N LEU A 558 48.59 2.79 -0.85
CA LEU A 558 47.85 2.14 -1.93
C LEU A 558 48.82 1.62 -3.01
N PRO A 559 48.48 0.50 -3.68
CA PRO A 559 49.33 -0.07 -4.72
C PRO A 559 49.46 0.83 -5.94
N GLU A 560 50.49 0.58 -6.75
CA GLU A 560 50.71 1.30 -8.03
C GLU A 560 49.54 1.18 -9.01
N SER A 561 48.77 0.09 -8.96
CA SER A 561 47.55 -0.06 -9.75
C SER A 561 46.51 1.03 -9.48
N VAL A 562 46.58 1.65 -8.30
CA VAL A 562 45.68 2.71 -7.85
C VAL A 562 46.34 4.07 -7.94
N THR A 563 47.63 4.16 -7.59
CA THR A 563 48.37 5.43 -7.54
C THR A 563 48.94 5.89 -8.89
N ASN A 564 48.99 5.02 -9.91
CA ASN A 564 49.32 5.38 -11.30
C ASN A 564 48.05 5.59 -12.15
N LYS A 565 47.06 6.27 -11.57
CA LYS A 565 45.78 6.61 -12.21
C LYS A 565 45.41 8.06 -11.89
N ASP A 566 44.72 8.68 -12.83
CA ASP A 566 44.05 9.96 -12.61
C ASP A 566 42.58 9.69 -12.28
N TRP A 567 42.18 9.91 -11.04
CA TRP A 567 40.81 9.69 -10.57
C TRP A 567 39.97 10.95 -10.74
N TYR A 568 38.83 10.81 -11.41
CA TYR A 568 37.83 11.84 -11.63
C TYR A 568 36.57 11.44 -10.86
N ILE A 569 36.40 12.02 -9.68
CA ILE A 569 35.37 11.62 -8.71
C ILE A 569 34.25 12.67 -8.68
N LEU A 570 33.03 12.28 -9.03
CA LEU A 570 31.84 13.13 -9.06
C LEU A 570 30.77 12.60 -8.09
N PRO A 571 30.78 13.00 -6.80
CA PRO A 571 29.86 12.45 -5.81
C PRO A 571 28.37 12.76 -6.03
N VAL A 572 28.08 13.90 -6.67
CA VAL A 572 26.72 14.35 -6.93
C VAL A 572 26.61 14.88 -8.36
N LEU A 573 26.22 14.01 -9.29
CA LEU A 573 25.95 14.40 -10.69
C LEU A 573 24.66 15.23 -10.83
N ASN A 574 23.63 14.94 -10.03
CA ASN A 574 22.33 15.62 -10.05
C ASN A 574 22.14 16.48 -8.77
N PRO A 575 22.80 17.64 -8.63
CA PRO A 575 22.76 18.43 -7.40
C PRO A 575 21.36 19.01 -7.11
N ASP A 576 20.57 19.32 -8.14
CA ASP A 576 19.23 19.87 -7.97
C ASP A 576 18.25 18.84 -7.43
N GLY A 577 18.22 17.68 -8.08
CA GLY A 577 17.43 16.55 -7.62
C GLY A 577 17.86 16.10 -6.24
N TYR A 578 19.17 16.10 -5.95
CA TYR A 578 19.69 15.70 -4.63
C TYR A 578 19.18 16.63 -3.54
N GLU A 579 19.30 17.94 -3.72
CA GLU A 579 18.76 18.89 -2.76
C GLU A 579 17.23 18.81 -2.63
N TYR A 580 16.52 18.49 -3.73
CA TYR A 580 15.08 18.27 -3.69
C TYR A 580 14.70 17.06 -2.82
N THR A 581 15.49 15.98 -2.83
CA THR A 581 15.27 14.82 -1.94
C THR A 581 15.47 15.10 -0.46
N HIS A 582 16.28 16.10 -0.12
CA HIS A 582 16.49 16.54 1.26
C HIS A 582 15.45 17.54 1.76
N THR A 583 14.70 18.17 0.86
CA THR A 583 13.86 19.33 1.20
C THR A 583 12.38 19.18 0.87
N HIS A 584 12.02 18.34 -0.09
CA HIS A 584 10.64 18.22 -0.60
C HIS A 584 10.21 16.76 -0.76
N ASP A 585 10.83 16.02 -1.69
CA ASP A 585 10.42 14.65 -2.03
C ASP A 585 11.62 13.69 -1.99
N ARG A 586 11.70 12.91 -0.91
CA ARG A 586 12.78 11.95 -0.67
C ARG A 586 12.93 10.89 -1.77
N MET A 587 11.87 10.61 -2.54
CA MET A 587 11.82 9.57 -3.58
C MET A 587 11.97 10.13 -5.00
N TRP A 588 12.33 11.40 -5.15
CA TRP A 588 12.59 12.03 -6.44
C TRP A 588 13.74 11.35 -7.19
N ARG A 589 13.57 11.10 -8.50
CA ARG A 589 14.56 10.38 -9.35
C ARG A 589 15.21 11.27 -10.43
N LYS A 590 14.45 12.16 -11.06
CA LYS A 590 14.89 12.92 -12.23
C LYS A 590 15.77 14.11 -11.83
N ASN A 591 16.30 14.87 -12.79
CA ASN A 591 16.79 16.23 -12.49
C ASN A 591 15.62 17.20 -12.25
N ARG A 592 15.87 18.51 -12.34
CA ARG A 592 14.85 19.55 -12.09
C ARG A 592 14.60 20.49 -13.27
N ALA A 593 15.00 20.10 -14.49
CA ALA A 593 14.64 20.83 -15.70
C ALA A 593 13.11 20.86 -15.91
N ARG A 594 12.57 21.90 -16.56
CA ARG A 594 11.13 22.08 -16.75
C ARG A 594 10.75 21.89 -18.22
N TYR A 595 9.74 21.06 -18.45
CA TYR A 595 9.18 20.75 -19.76
C TYR A 595 7.65 20.88 -19.69
N GLY A 596 7.14 22.08 -19.99
CA GLY A 596 5.73 22.41 -19.77
C GLY A 596 5.38 22.40 -18.28
N GLU A 597 4.34 21.64 -17.90
CA GLU A 597 3.95 21.45 -16.50
C GLU A 597 4.77 20.34 -15.81
N CYS A 598 5.45 19.49 -16.57
CA CYS A 598 6.25 18.38 -16.08
C CYS A 598 7.67 18.84 -15.68
N VAL A 599 8.26 18.14 -14.70
CA VAL A 599 9.58 18.46 -14.16
C VAL A 599 10.48 17.23 -14.20
N GLY A 600 11.68 17.43 -14.74
CA GLY A 600 12.81 16.53 -14.68
C GLY A 600 12.93 15.60 -15.89
N VAL A 601 14.18 15.29 -16.22
CA VAL A 601 14.62 14.24 -17.15
C VAL A 601 15.37 13.17 -16.37
N ASP A 602 15.20 11.91 -16.75
CA ASP A 602 16.04 10.82 -16.25
C ASP A 602 17.42 10.95 -16.90
N LEU A 603 18.40 11.41 -16.13
CA LEU A 603 19.76 11.64 -16.61
C LEU A 603 20.39 10.34 -17.15
N ASN A 604 20.02 9.17 -16.63
CA ASN A 604 20.52 7.89 -17.12
C ASN A 604 19.69 7.31 -18.28
N ARG A 605 18.88 8.15 -18.94
CA ARG A 605 18.27 7.92 -20.26
C ARG A 605 18.68 8.99 -21.28
N ASN A 606 19.48 9.99 -20.87
CA ASN A 606 19.77 11.17 -21.66
C ASN A 606 21.12 11.11 -22.40
N PHE A 607 21.84 9.98 -22.39
CA PHE A 607 23.07 9.80 -23.15
C PHE A 607 22.80 9.32 -24.58
N SER A 608 23.75 9.51 -25.50
CA SER A 608 23.51 9.35 -26.94
C SER A 608 23.53 7.93 -27.51
N TYR A 609 23.89 6.92 -26.73
CA TYR A 609 23.99 5.56 -27.26
C TYR A 609 22.71 4.77 -27.01
N GLY A 610 22.14 4.22 -28.09
CA GLY A 610 20.83 3.57 -28.04
C GLY A 610 19.70 4.51 -27.59
N TRP A 611 19.86 5.84 -27.71
CA TRP A 611 18.84 6.80 -27.26
C TRP A 611 17.58 6.66 -28.11
N GLY A 612 16.41 6.52 -27.48
CA GLY A 612 15.17 6.30 -28.21
C GLY A 612 14.88 4.82 -28.56
N GLU A 613 15.90 3.95 -28.51
CA GLU A 613 15.76 2.55 -28.91
C GLU A 613 14.85 1.78 -27.95
N LYS A 614 14.18 0.75 -28.49
CA LYS A 614 13.14 -0.05 -27.79
C LYS A 614 11.90 0.75 -27.36
N GLY A 615 11.69 1.95 -27.91
CA GLY A 615 10.49 2.74 -27.62
C GLY A 615 10.34 2.97 -26.11
N GLU A 616 9.12 2.83 -25.60
CA GLU A 616 8.78 2.99 -24.17
C GLU A 616 9.40 1.91 -23.26
N GLU A 617 9.81 0.75 -23.78
CA GLU A 617 10.49 -0.28 -22.98
C GLU A 617 11.91 0.13 -22.58
N GLY A 618 12.58 0.97 -23.38
CA GLY A 618 13.95 1.42 -23.11
C GLY A 618 14.01 2.77 -22.40
N SER A 619 13.15 3.71 -22.79
CA SER A 619 12.95 5.01 -22.14
C SER A 619 11.69 5.68 -22.66
N SER A 620 11.22 6.75 -22.01
CA SER A 620 9.97 7.40 -22.41
C SER A 620 10.20 8.73 -23.13
N GLU A 621 9.36 9.04 -24.13
CA GLU A 621 9.26 10.38 -24.71
C GLU A 621 8.31 11.32 -23.96
N ASP A 622 7.50 10.81 -23.03
CA ASP A 622 6.56 11.59 -22.23
C ASP A 622 7.29 12.32 -21.09
N PRO A 623 7.24 13.67 -21.02
CA PRO A 623 7.80 14.45 -19.91
C PRO A 623 7.25 14.08 -18.52
N GLY A 624 6.03 13.53 -18.44
CA GLY A 624 5.42 13.05 -17.20
C GLY A 624 6.05 11.76 -16.68
N ASN A 625 6.64 10.95 -17.56
CA ASN A 625 7.17 9.64 -17.21
C ASN A 625 8.47 9.73 -16.37
N ILE A 626 8.64 8.78 -15.45
CA ILE A 626 9.83 8.68 -14.59
C ILE A 626 11.11 8.36 -15.37
N PHE A 627 10.99 7.73 -16.54
CA PHE A 627 12.07 7.40 -17.48
C PHE A 627 12.14 8.35 -18.67
N PHE A 628 11.59 9.57 -18.55
CA PHE A 628 11.65 10.58 -19.61
C PHE A 628 13.09 10.84 -20.05
N ARG A 629 13.40 10.57 -21.32
CA ARG A 629 14.76 10.64 -21.90
C ARG A 629 15.26 12.04 -22.24
N GLY A 630 14.40 13.05 -22.09
CA GLY A 630 14.64 14.40 -22.59
C GLY A 630 14.32 14.56 -24.08
N PRO A 631 14.35 15.79 -24.61
CA PRO A 631 14.04 16.07 -26.00
C PRO A 631 15.11 15.59 -27.00
N GLU A 632 16.36 15.49 -26.56
CA GLU A 632 17.49 15.01 -27.38
C GLU A 632 18.63 14.49 -26.48
N PRO A 633 19.55 13.66 -27.00
CA PRO A 633 20.73 13.26 -26.24
C PRO A 633 21.54 14.45 -25.74
N PHE A 634 21.91 14.42 -24.45
CA PHE A 634 22.62 15.48 -23.76
C PHE A 634 21.87 16.83 -23.71
N SER A 635 20.54 16.79 -23.76
CA SER A 635 19.70 17.98 -23.51
C SER A 635 19.92 18.55 -22.11
N GLU A 636 20.26 17.71 -21.14
CA GLU A 636 20.42 18.13 -19.75
C GLU A 636 21.83 18.66 -19.49
N PRO A 637 21.96 19.80 -18.78
CA PRO A 637 23.26 20.41 -18.54
C PRO A 637 24.17 19.52 -17.68
N GLU A 638 23.59 18.64 -16.85
CA GLU A 638 24.33 17.67 -16.05
C GLU A 638 25.02 16.60 -16.92
N THR A 639 24.30 15.97 -17.85
CA THR A 639 24.89 14.95 -18.75
C THR A 639 25.85 15.59 -19.76
N ALA A 640 25.53 16.80 -20.25
CA ALA A 640 26.41 17.56 -21.13
C ALA A 640 27.75 17.91 -20.45
N ALA A 641 27.76 18.20 -19.15
CA ALA A 641 28.97 18.43 -18.38
C ALA A 641 29.89 17.19 -18.34
N VAL A 642 29.33 16.01 -18.11
CA VAL A 642 30.08 14.74 -18.11
C VAL A 642 30.69 14.45 -19.49
N LYS A 643 29.88 14.56 -20.54
CA LYS A 643 30.32 14.42 -21.94
C LYS A 643 31.53 15.31 -22.22
N ARG A 644 31.42 16.59 -21.84
CA ARG A 644 32.46 17.59 -22.06
C ARG A 644 33.77 17.21 -21.36
N VAL A 645 33.70 16.83 -20.08
CA VAL A 645 34.90 16.46 -19.31
C VAL A 645 35.58 15.24 -19.92
N ILE A 646 34.83 14.21 -20.30
CA ILE A 646 35.42 12.96 -20.79
C ILE A 646 35.95 13.12 -22.23
N LEU A 647 35.18 13.69 -23.14
CA LEU A 647 35.54 13.75 -24.57
C LEU A 647 36.53 14.88 -24.91
N GLU A 648 36.57 15.96 -24.13
CA GLU A 648 37.52 17.07 -24.36
C GLU A 648 38.81 16.92 -23.54
N SER A 649 38.91 15.90 -22.69
CA SER A 649 40.13 15.64 -21.92
C SER A 649 41.21 15.00 -22.80
N ALA A 650 42.47 15.34 -22.51
CA ALA A 650 43.63 14.64 -23.06
C ALA A 650 43.92 13.31 -22.35
N THR A 651 43.24 13.03 -21.23
CA THR A 651 43.41 11.79 -20.46
C THR A 651 42.78 10.62 -21.20
N ASN A 652 43.55 9.52 -21.33
CA ASN A 652 43.03 8.25 -21.81
C ASN A 652 42.26 7.53 -20.68
N PHE A 653 40.93 7.62 -20.69
CA PHE A 653 40.08 6.95 -19.70
C PHE A 653 40.02 5.45 -19.96
N LYS A 654 40.33 4.64 -18.95
CA LYS A 654 40.22 3.17 -19.02
C LYS A 654 39.03 2.60 -18.25
N VAL A 655 38.58 3.29 -17.22
CA VAL A 655 37.53 2.79 -16.32
C VAL A 655 36.45 3.86 -16.13
N PHE A 656 35.19 3.43 -16.21
CA PHE A 656 34.01 4.25 -15.94
C PHE A 656 33.09 3.49 -14.98
N LEU A 657 32.85 4.04 -13.79
CA LEU A 657 31.96 3.46 -12.78
C LEU A 657 30.84 4.44 -12.43
N SER A 658 29.60 4.09 -12.77
CA SER A 658 28.40 4.81 -12.33
C SER A 658 27.79 4.08 -11.13
N LEU A 659 27.75 4.70 -9.96
CA LEU A 659 27.26 4.08 -8.74
C LEU A 659 25.79 4.44 -8.52
N HIS A 660 24.97 3.40 -8.39
CA HIS A 660 23.52 3.45 -8.21
C HIS A 660 23.08 2.69 -6.96
N SER A 661 21.79 2.73 -6.63
CA SER A 661 21.17 1.76 -5.72
C SER A 661 19.71 1.57 -6.10
N TYR A 662 19.08 0.41 -5.93
CA TYR A 662 19.57 -0.79 -5.25
C TYR A 662 19.43 -2.02 -6.14
N GLY A 663 20.24 -3.03 -5.85
CA GLY A 663 20.11 -4.32 -6.51
C GLY A 663 21.15 -5.35 -6.10
N GLU A 664 22.30 -4.90 -5.60
CA GLU A 664 23.49 -5.73 -5.42
C GLU A 664 23.85 -6.41 -6.76
N VAL A 665 23.95 -5.60 -7.82
CA VAL A 665 24.31 -6.05 -9.16
C VAL A 665 25.39 -5.15 -9.77
N ILE A 666 26.25 -5.74 -10.60
CA ILE A 666 27.28 -5.06 -11.37
C ILE A 666 26.95 -5.33 -12.84
N ILE A 667 26.53 -4.27 -13.52
CA ILE A 667 26.02 -4.32 -14.88
C ILE A 667 27.05 -3.70 -15.81
N PHE A 668 27.25 -4.30 -16.97
CA PHE A 668 28.07 -3.77 -18.05
C PHE A 668 27.27 -3.78 -19.36
N PRO A 669 27.74 -3.10 -20.42
CA PRO A 669 27.00 -2.97 -21.68
C PRO A 669 26.59 -4.31 -22.30
N TRP A 670 25.47 -4.41 -23.02
CA TRP A 670 24.56 -3.31 -23.37
C TRP A 670 23.35 -3.21 -22.43
N GLY A 671 22.80 -2.00 -22.30
CA GLY A 671 21.50 -1.69 -21.68
C GLY A 671 20.34 -1.72 -22.67
N TYR A 672 20.53 -1.15 -23.86
CA TYR A 672 19.45 -0.95 -24.84
C TYR A 672 19.12 -2.19 -25.70
N THR A 673 19.98 -3.21 -25.72
CA THR A 673 19.80 -4.42 -26.54
C THR A 673 20.15 -5.69 -25.76
N SER A 674 19.63 -6.83 -26.22
CA SER A 674 19.93 -8.17 -25.71
C SER A 674 21.16 -8.81 -26.34
N ASP A 675 21.76 -8.15 -27.31
CA ASP A 675 23.01 -8.61 -27.91
C ASP A 675 24.16 -8.44 -26.92
N PRO A 676 25.13 -9.37 -26.87
CA PRO A 676 26.31 -9.18 -26.05
C PRO A 676 27.18 -8.06 -26.64
N CYS A 677 27.85 -7.30 -25.77
CA CYS A 677 28.88 -6.37 -26.22
C CYS A 677 30.12 -7.12 -26.75
N PRO A 678 30.93 -6.48 -27.61
CA PRO A 678 32.14 -7.10 -28.17
C PRO A 678 33.10 -7.68 -27.12
N ASP A 679 33.26 -7.00 -25.99
CA ASP A 679 34.21 -7.36 -24.92
C ASP A 679 33.53 -8.05 -23.72
N TYR A 680 32.42 -8.75 -23.96
CA TYR A 680 31.57 -9.35 -22.93
C TYR A 680 32.34 -10.16 -21.89
N VAL A 681 33.27 -11.04 -22.31
CA VAL A 681 34.04 -11.91 -21.40
C VAL A 681 34.95 -11.08 -20.49
N THR A 682 35.66 -10.10 -21.05
CA THR A 682 36.57 -9.22 -20.30
C THR A 682 35.81 -8.37 -19.27
N LEU A 683 34.64 -7.86 -19.64
CA LEU A 683 33.78 -7.12 -18.72
C LEU A 683 33.19 -8.03 -17.64
N LEU A 684 32.78 -9.25 -18.00
CA LEU A 684 32.28 -10.23 -17.02
C LEU A 684 33.35 -10.60 -16.00
N GLU A 685 34.59 -10.83 -16.43
CA GLU A 685 35.72 -11.12 -15.54
C GLU A 685 36.03 -9.94 -14.60
N GLY A 686 36.13 -8.72 -15.14
CA GLY A 686 36.38 -7.53 -14.35
C GLY A 686 35.28 -7.27 -13.33
N GLY A 687 34.01 -7.39 -13.72
CA GLY A 687 32.87 -7.31 -12.80
C GLY A 687 32.88 -8.43 -11.75
N THR A 688 33.31 -9.65 -12.12
CA THR A 688 33.46 -10.77 -11.19
C THR A 688 34.56 -10.52 -10.17
N CYS A 689 35.66 -9.87 -10.56
CA CYS A 689 36.72 -9.44 -9.65
C CYS A 689 36.18 -8.48 -8.58
N ILE A 690 35.34 -7.51 -8.96
CA ILE A 690 34.65 -6.60 -8.03
C ILE A 690 33.75 -7.40 -7.09
N ALA A 691 32.86 -8.24 -7.63
CA ALA A 691 31.90 -9.04 -6.85
C ALA A 691 32.59 -9.97 -5.85
N LYS A 692 33.69 -10.61 -6.25
CA LYS A 692 34.49 -11.47 -5.39
C LYS A 692 35.10 -10.70 -4.22
N ALA A 693 35.68 -9.53 -4.48
CA ALA A 693 36.26 -8.70 -3.42
C ALA A 693 35.19 -8.16 -2.44
N ILE A 694 34.00 -7.84 -2.94
CA ILE A 694 32.84 -7.51 -2.09
C ILE A 694 32.48 -8.71 -1.20
N TYR A 695 32.34 -9.90 -1.77
CA TYR A 695 32.02 -11.13 -1.02
C TYR A 695 33.10 -11.46 0.02
N ASP A 696 34.37 -11.29 -0.32
CA ASP A 696 35.46 -11.52 0.60
C ASP A 696 35.42 -10.55 1.79
N THR A 697 34.97 -9.31 1.56
CA THR A 697 34.85 -8.24 2.57
C THR A 697 33.64 -8.41 3.49
N SER A 698 32.44 -8.58 2.93
CA SER A 698 31.18 -8.48 3.68
C SER A 698 30.30 -9.73 3.61
N LYS A 699 30.72 -10.73 2.82
CA LYS A 699 29.93 -11.93 2.49
C LYS A 699 28.64 -11.64 1.73
N ARG A 700 28.47 -10.44 1.18
CA ARG A 700 27.36 -10.13 0.27
C ARG A 700 27.68 -10.58 -1.14
N THR A 701 26.65 -11.07 -1.83
CA THR A 701 26.77 -11.57 -3.21
C THR A 701 26.19 -10.54 -4.15
N TYR A 702 27.05 -10.00 -5.02
CA TYR A 702 26.64 -9.16 -6.14
C TYR A 702 26.59 -10.00 -7.41
N LYS A 703 25.49 -9.92 -8.17
CA LYS A 703 25.42 -10.59 -9.49
C LYS A 703 26.14 -9.73 -10.53
N VAL A 704 26.71 -10.38 -11.54
CA VAL A 704 27.47 -9.71 -12.60
C VAL A 704 26.94 -10.17 -13.95
N GLY A 705 26.73 -9.25 -14.89
CA GLY A 705 26.17 -9.58 -16.20
C GLY A 705 25.81 -8.35 -17.01
N SER A 706 25.31 -8.59 -18.22
CA SER A 706 24.71 -7.53 -19.02
C SER A 706 23.31 -7.18 -18.50
N THR A 707 22.74 -6.09 -18.99
CA THR A 707 21.38 -5.68 -18.60
C THR A 707 20.35 -6.76 -18.92
N LYS A 708 20.48 -7.46 -20.05
CA LYS A 708 19.62 -8.61 -20.40
C LYS A 708 19.56 -9.68 -19.31
N ASP A 709 20.70 -9.97 -18.69
CA ASP A 709 20.81 -11.09 -17.75
C ASP A 709 20.26 -10.73 -16.36
N LEU A 710 20.14 -9.43 -16.07
CA LEU A 710 19.95 -8.92 -14.72
C LEU A 710 18.76 -7.98 -14.56
N MET A 711 18.31 -7.31 -15.62
CA MET A 711 17.39 -6.17 -15.60
C MET A 711 16.53 -6.03 -16.89
N TYR A 712 15.85 -4.89 -17.02
CA TYR A 712 15.01 -4.47 -18.15
C TYR A 712 15.81 -3.61 -19.16
N TYR A 713 15.29 -3.42 -20.37
CA TYR A 713 15.97 -2.57 -21.37
C TYR A 713 16.12 -1.13 -20.86
N ALA A 714 17.31 -0.56 -21.05
CA ALA A 714 17.60 0.82 -20.69
C ALA A 714 18.36 1.49 -21.82
N ALA A 715 17.67 2.39 -22.52
CA ALA A 715 18.20 3.15 -23.64
C ALA A 715 18.81 4.48 -23.17
N GLY A 716 19.94 4.91 -23.76
CA GLY A 716 20.55 6.19 -23.42
C GLY A 716 21.25 6.25 -22.05
N THR A 717 21.84 5.14 -21.61
CA THR A 717 22.55 5.06 -20.32
C THR A 717 23.98 5.62 -20.40
N SER A 718 24.51 6.08 -19.27
CA SER A 718 25.89 6.57 -19.18
C SER A 718 26.92 5.47 -19.46
N THR A 719 26.65 4.24 -19.00
CA THR A 719 27.53 3.07 -19.17
C THR A 719 27.64 2.60 -20.62
N ASP A 720 26.52 2.57 -21.36
CA ASP A 720 26.55 2.22 -22.78
C ASP A 720 27.28 3.29 -23.59
N TRP A 721 27.03 4.57 -23.29
CA TRP A 721 27.71 5.68 -23.94
C TRP A 721 29.22 5.70 -23.64
N SER A 722 29.63 5.46 -22.39
CA SER A 722 31.04 5.47 -22.01
C SER A 722 31.82 4.38 -22.75
N TYR A 723 31.22 3.21 -22.93
CA TYR A 723 31.82 2.11 -23.68
C TYR A 723 31.81 2.36 -25.19
N ALA A 724 30.66 2.68 -25.79
CA ALA A 724 30.52 2.76 -27.25
C ALA A 724 31.10 4.03 -27.87
N VAL A 725 30.91 5.18 -27.22
CA VAL A 725 31.21 6.49 -27.79
C VAL A 725 32.50 7.05 -27.19
N ALA A 726 32.64 6.99 -25.86
CA ALA A 726 33.88 7.44 -25.21
C ALA A 726 34.99 6.39 -25.27
N SER A 727 34.72 5.18 -25.78
CA SER A 727 35.71 4.10 -25.97
C SER A 727 36.41 3.71 -24.66
N ILE A 728 35.70 3.75 -23.54
CA ILE A 728 36.22 3.37 -22.22
C ILE A 728 36.00 1.85 -22.02
N PRO A 729 37.07 1.02 -22.03
CA PRO A 729 36.95 -0.43 -22.12
C PRO A 729 36.31 -1.08 -20.89
N TYR A 730 36.50 -0.52 -19.70
CA TYR A 730 35.94 -1.06 -18.45
C TYR A 730 34.83 -0.15 -17.93
N SER A 731 33.65 -0.28 -18.52
CA SER A 731 32.47 0.52 -18.18
C SER A 731 31.46 -0.31 -17.37
N TYR A 732 31.16 0.11 -16.15
CA TYR A 732 30.22 -0.58 -15.25
C TYR A 732 29.23 0.38 -14.59
N MET A 733 28.01 -0.11 -14.42
CA MET A 733 27.01 0.41 -13.48
C MET A 733 26.97 -0.50 -12.26
N ILE A 734 27.11 0.05 -11.06
CA ILE A 734 27.10 -0.73 -9.81
C ILE A 734 25.87 -0.34 -8.98
N GLU A 735 24.91 -1.24 -8.90
CA GLU A 735 23.73 -1.12 -8.03
C GLU A 735 24.07 -1.63 -6.63
N LEU A 736 24.19 -0.70 -5.69
CA LEU A 736 24.61 -0.96 -4.31
C LEU A 736 23.54 -1.69 -3.48
N ARG A 737 23.82 -1.85 -2.19
CA ARG A 737 22.92 -2.46 -1.20
C ARG A 737 21.54 -1.81 -1.16
N GLY A 738 20.58 -2.59 -0.69
CA GLY A 738 19.19 -2.15 -0.50
C GLY A 738 18.15 -3.26 -0.63
N LYS A 739 18.53 -4.54 -0.58
CA LYS A 739 17.56 -5.65 -0.67
C LYS A 739 16.44 -5.55 0.36
N GLU A 740 16.72 -5.13 1.59
CA GLU A 740 15.69 -5.00 2.64
C GLU A 740 15.05 -3.62 2.66
N HIS A 741 15.87 -2.57 2.55
CA HIS A 741 15.44 -1.19 2.80
C HIS A 741 15.30 -0.33 1.54
N ARG A 742 15.55 -0.92 0.37
CA ARG A 742 15.49 -0.27 -0.93
C ARG A 742 16.35 1.01 -0.93
N PHE A 743 15.80 2.16 -1.30
CA PHE A 743 16.52 3.45 -1.28
C PHE A 743 16.74 4.05 0.11
N LEU A 744 16.13 3.49 1.16
CA LEU A 744 16.13 3.99 2.53
C LEU A 744 17.10 3.19 3.43
N LEU A 745 18.29 2.92 2.90
CA LEU A 745 19.32 2.13 3.56
C LEU A 745 19.77 2.80 4.88
N PRO A 746 19.71 2.12 6.04
CA PRO A 746 20.08 2.69 7.33
C PRO A 746 21.49 3.28 7.32
N LYS A 747 21.67 4.41 8.02
CA LYS A 747 22.98 5.08 8.11
C LYS A 747 24.07 4.21 8.73
N GLU A 748 23.67 3.23 9.55
CA GLU A 748 24.55 2.23 10.15
C GLU A 748 25.24 1.34 9.09
N ASP A 749 24.61 1.19 7.92
CA ASP A 749 25.14 0.38 6.82
C ASP A 749 26.07 1.16 5.88
N ILE A 750 26.18 2.49 6.01
CA ILE A 750 26.98 3.33 5.10
C ILE A 750 28.43 2.86 5.04
N VAL A 751 29.10 2.77 6.18
CA VAL A 751 30.54 2.45 6.24
C VAL A 751 30.81 1.02 5.75
N SER A 752 29.93 0.07 6.08
CA SER A 752 30.12 -1.32 5.63
C SER A 752 29.90 -1.47 4.13
N THR A 753 28.95 -0.72 3.54
CA THR A 753 28.72 -0.63 2.10
C THR A 753 29.88 0.06 1.38
N ALA A 754 30.39 1.15 1.94
CA ALA A 754 31.53 1.85 1.35
C ALA A 754 32.80 0.98 1.36
N THR A 755 33.05 0.27 2.46
CA THR A 755 34.24 -0.58 2.61
C THR A 755 34.26 -1.73 1.60
N GLU A 756 33.14 -2.42 1.39
CA GLU A 756 33.09 -3.51 0.40
C GLU A 756 33.29 -3.00 -1.03
N VAL A 757 32.72 -1.84 -1.37
CA VAL A 757 32.83 -1.26 -2.71
C VAL A 757 34.24 -0.74 -2.96
N VAL A 758 34.87 -0.07 -1.99
CA VAL A 758 36.28 0.35 -2.07
C VAL A 758 37.15 -0.86 -2.40
N ASN A 759 37.03 -1.96 -1.65
CA ASN A 759 37.81 -3.18 -1.93
C ASN A 759 37.52 -3.76 -3.32
N GLY A 760 36.26 -3.68 -3.79
CA GLY A 760 35.88 -4.03 -5.16
C GLY A 760 36.56 -3.18 -6.22
N VAL A 761 36.55 -1.86 -6.06
CA VAL A 761 37.18 -0.90 -6.99
C VAL A 761 38.70 -1.08 -7.01
N LEU A 762 39.35 -1.22 -5.85
CA LEU A 762 40.79 -1.47 -5.79
C LEU A 762 41.14 -2.79 -6.49
N ARG A 763 40.32 -3.83 -6.32
CA ARG A 763 40.52 -5.12 -7.00
C ARG A 763 40.35 -5.01 -8.52
N LEU A 764 39.41 -4.18 -8.99
CA LEU A 764 39.26 -3.92 -10.42
C LEU A 764 40.52 -3.26 -11.00
N MET A 765 41.15 -2.35 -10.28
CA MET A 765 42.39 -1.69 -10.77
C MET A 765 43.52 -2.70 -10.97
N ASP A 766 43.66 -3.69 -10.08
CA ASP A 766 44.64 -4.76 -10.25
C ASP A 766 44.37 -5.62 -11.50
N TYR A 767 43.08 -5.86 -11.81
CA TYR A 767 42.67 -6.59 -13.01
C TYR A 767 42.95 -5.78 -14.28
N VAL A 768 42.63 -4.49 -14.30
CA VAL A 768 42.87 -3.57 -15.43
C VAL A 768 44.35 -3.48 -15.78
N ASP A 769 45.23 -3.53 -14.77
CA ASP A 769 46.69 -3.52 -14.94
C ASP A 769 47.28 -4.90 -15.32
N GLY A 770 46.47 -5.96 -15.41
CA GLY A 770 46.94 -7.33 -15.69
C GLY A 770 47.73 -7.97 -14.55
N LYS A 771 47.56 -7.50 -13.30
CA LYS A 771 48.24 -8.02 -12.11
C LYS A 771 47.46 -9.14 -11.41
N TYR A 772 46.36 -9.60 -11.99
CA TYR A 772 45.56 -10.71 -11.47
C TYR A 772 46.16 -12.06 -11.92
N PRO A 773 46.44 -13.02 -11.01
CA PRO A 773 46.95 -14.32 -11.40
C PRO A 773 45.90 -15.06 -12.25
N GLU A 774 46.30 -15.50 -13.44
CA GLU A 774 45.47 -16.35 -14.32
C GLU A 774 44.83 -17.46 -13.50
N THR A 775 43.50 -17.45 -13.38
CA THR A 775 42.78 -18.56 -12.78
C THR A 775 42.98 -19.80 -13.63
N GLN A 776 43.54 -20.86 -13.02
CA GLN A 776 43.69 -22.18 -13.62
C GLN A 776 42.44 -22.57 -14.42
N SER A 777 42.63 -22.80 -15.72
CA SER A 777 41.61 -23.36 -16.60
C SER A 777 41.06 -24.67 -16.00
N CYS A 778 39.83 -24.64 -15.49
CA CYS A 778 39.11 -25.88 -15.20
C CYS A 778 38.76 -26.55 -16.53
N VAL A 779 39.51 -27.60 -16.87
CA VAL A 779 39.19 -28.50 -17.96
C VAL A 779 37.96 -29.30 -17.55
N CYS A 780 36.80 -29.04 -18.16
CA CYS A 780 35.63 -29.90 -18.04
C CYS A 780 35.90 -31.24 -18.77
N PRO A 781 35.82 -32.40 -18.10
CA PRO A 781 35.73 -33.68 -18.78
C PRO A 781 34.38 -33.76 -19.51
N LYS A 782 34.44 -34.25 -20.76
CA LYS A 782 33.31 -34.40 -21.69
C LYS A 782 32.12 -35.17 -21.13
#